data_AF-A0A7V1Z5N9-F1
#
_entry.id   AF-A0A7V1Z5N9-F1
#
_cell.length_a   1.000
_cell.length_b   1.000
_cell.length_c   1.000
_cell.angle_alpha   90.00
_cell.angle_beta   90.00
_cell.angle_gamma   90.00
#
_symmetry.space_group_name_H-M   'P 1'
#
loop_
_entity.id
_entity.type
_entity.pdbx_description
1 polymer ?
#
loop_
_entity_poly.entity_id
_entity_poly.type
_entity_poly.pdbx_seq_one_letter_code
_entity_poly.pdbx_strand_id
1 'polypeptide(L)'
;MRTRMMLIAIASSLGLAALGGWWWYENRGQAHAQPGATAAPAAQLKEPAVPLPLTRVTLFTAGVGHFIREGEVEGTVRADFTFRPEHINDVLKSLVANDLGGGTVATVTYDSQDPVEKTLRSFAINLHGNPSLSQILTQARGERVEVVLQQTAVTQPGTLTGSILGVEKQKQPAGNASIDIDVLNLWCAEGVRSIKLADVQRIRFLNPNIESEFRRALETLAFAHDTQKKTVSVIFSGEGKRPVRVSYLQENPIWKMSYRLVLNKEGKAYLQGWAVVENQTDEDWQGVRVGLVSGRPISFIMDLYQPLYVPRPVVDLELLANLRPVTYSGALQQMNQNPPSGVALGRAPQSANEALGLRTGADREKQAHRLEQADAAKAAGRDAASEEAAFRRQFAQNLNRGVESVATAQDLGDFFEYSIEHPVTLPRQKSALLPVITQHVEGRRVSIYNERVLAKHPLLGFYLKNTTGLHLLQGPITVFDGATYGGDAKVGDVQRGEERLLSYAVDLGTEVEPQAKRQPDRLVAVRVQRGVLYATNKVREEKTYILRNRSDQDRTVIVEHPYRGPDFKLVTPEKPLERARDVYRFELAVPKGETKKLEVIEERDVVSTVALSNADDQAIRIFLQSPITSQKVKDALSQVVQMKHRLVQLQQELTQVQAELKILVDDQARLRANMQALPPSSETYKRYLKKLDEQEPMIDKYQDRIKALQQDILKQRQALDNYLINLNLE
;
A
#
# COMPACT_ATOMS: atom_id res chain seq x y z
N MET A 1 47.62 50.94 16.75
CA MET A 1 47.31 52.18 16.02
C MET A 1 48.13 52.23 14.73
N ARG A 2 47.61 52.91 13.71
CA ARG A 2 48.25 53.65 12.58
C ARG A 2 49.80 53.67 12.58
N THR A 3 50.50 53.57 11.44
CA THR A 3 50.30 54.40 10.23
C THR A 3 50.76 53.77 8.90
N ARG A 4 49.99 54.08 7.85
CA ARG A 4 50.37 54.36 6.45
C ARG A 4 51.88 54.55 6.14
N MET A 5 52.30 54.00 5.01
CA MET A 5 53.27 54.64 4.11
C MET A 5 52.78 54.53 2.66
N MET A 6 52.94 55.61 1.89
CA MET A 6 52.43 55.84 0.51
C MET A 6 53.33 56.94 -0.11
N LEU A 7 53.32 57.10 -1.45
CA LEU A 7 54.20 57.97 -2.29
C LEU A 7 55.47 57.20 -2.77
N ILE A 8 55.99 57.30 -4.01
CA ILE A 8 55.80 58.15 -5.23
C ILE A 8 56.32 57.28 -6.43
N ALA A 9 55.70 57.16 -7.63
CA ALA A 9 55.72 58.04 -8.82
C ALA A 9 57.12 58.34 -9.44
N ILE A 10 57.38 58.47 -10.77
CA ILE A 10 56.67 58.21 -12.06
C ILE A 10 57.77 58.11 -13.17
N ALA A 11 57.73 57.14 -14.10
CA ALA A 11 58.33 57.18 -15.47
C ALA A 11 58.02 55.88 -16.28
N SER A 12 57.03 55.89 -17.19
CA SER A 12 57.18 55.96 -18.68
C SER A 12 57.35 54.58 -19.37
N SER A 13 56.64 54.20 -20.45
CA SER A 13 55.79 54.98 -21.39
C SER A 13 54.97 54.09 -22.38
N LEU A 14 53.86 54.62 -22.91
CA LEU A 14 53.18 54.30 -24.21
C LEU A 14 52.55 52.88 -24.38
N GLY A 15 51.42 52.68 -25.07
CA GLY A 15 50.46 53.59 -25.72
C GLY A 15 49.44 52.78 -26.56
N LEU A 16 48.14 53.13 -26.53
CA LEU A 16 47.02 52.30 -27.03
C LEU A 16 46.42 52.77 -28.38
N ALA A 17 46.13 51.81 -29.26
CA ALA A 17 45.07 51.67 -30.28
C ALA A 17 44.46 52.87 -31.07
N ALA A 18 44.37 52.69 -32.40
CA ALA A 18 43.29 53.15 -33.31
C ALA A 18 43.32 52.25 -34.59
N LEU A 19 42.33 51.39 -34.86
CA LEU A 19 41.03 51.60 -35.53
C LEU A 19 41.04 51.65 -37.09
N GLY A 20 40.58 50.53 -37.70
CA GLY A 20 39.58 50.50 -38.79
C GLY A 20 40.00 50.82 -40.24
N GLY A 21 39.85 49.85 -41.16
CA GLY A 21 40.10 50.07 -42.59
C GLY A 21 39.60 48.97 -43.55
N TRP A 22 38.28 48.94 -43.79
CA TRP A 22 37.59 48.43 -45.01
C TRP A 22 37.64 46.95 -45.43
N TRP A 23 36.57 46.57 -46.13
CA TRP A 23 36.24 45.26 -46.70
C TRP A 23 35.88 45.47 -48.19
N TRP A 24 35.97 44.43 -49.03
CA TRP A 24 35.77 44.44 -50.51
C TRP A 24 36.83 45.23 -51.33
N TYR A 25 37.28 44.83 -52.52
CA TYR A 25 37.08 43.66 -53.43
C TYR A 25 38.44 42.89 -53.54
N GLU A 26 38.63 41.67 -54.07
CA GLU A 26 38.09 41.06 -55.30
C GLU A 26 38.16 39.50 -55.30
N ASN A 27 37.69 38.86 -56.38
CA ASN A 27 37.26 37.45 -56.47
C ASN A 27 38.36 36.37 -56.69
N ARG A 28 38.11 35.19 -56.08
CA ARG A 28 38.21 33.80 -56.62
C ARG A 28 39.54 33.28 -57.21
N GLY A 29 39.95 32.07 -56.76
CA GLY A 29 41.02 31.31 -57.41
C GLY A 29 41.24 29.87 -56.95
N GLN A 30 40.26 28.99 -57.16
CA GLN A 30 40.39 27.51 -57.17
C GLN A 30 40.68 26.75 -55.86
N ALA A 31 40.08 25.56 -55.76
CA ALA A 31 40.19 24.63 -54.65
C ALA A 31 40.86 23.31 -55.10
N HIS A 32 41.59 22.66 -54.19
CA HIS A 32 41.91 21.24 -54.29
C HIS A 32 41.64 20.56 -52.95
N ALA A 33 41.03 19.38 -53.01
CA ALA A 33 40.63 18.59 -51.85
C ALA A 33 41.76 17.70 -51.33
N GLN A 34 41.76 17.43 -50.02
CA GLN A 34 42.51 16.34 -49.38
C GLN A 34 41.63 15.60 -48.35
N PRO A 35 41.94 14.33 -48.03
CA PRO A 35 40.91 13.31 -47.87
C PRO A 35 40.51 13.00 -46.41
N GLY A 36 39.46 12.18 -46.30
CA GLY A 36 38.77 11.86 -45.04
C GLY A 36 39.66 11.41 -43.88
N ALA A 37 39.36 11.99 -42.72
CA ALA A 37 39.90 11.54 -41.45
C ALA A 37 39.35 10.16 -41.08
N THR A 38 40.24 9.18 -40.96
CA THR A 38 39.94 7.90 -40.32
C THR A 38 39.64 8.11 -38.83
N ALA A 39 38.56 7.50 -38.33
CA ALA A 39 38.25 7.52 -36.91
C ALA A 39 39.35 6.77 -36.13
N ALA A 40 39.99 7.45 -35.17
CA ALA A 40 40.98 6.84 -34.30
C ALA A 40 40.30 5.84 -33.33
N PRO A 41 40.93 4.70 -33.02
CA PRO A 41 40.44 3.79 -31.98
C PRO A 41 40.48 4.46 -30.60
N ALA A 42 39.57 4.06 -29.71
CA ALA A 42 39.50 4.56 -28.34
C ALA A 42 40.86 4.38 -27.62
N ALA A 43 41.24 5.39 -26.83
CA ALA A 43 42.53 5.40 -26.13
C ALA A 43 42.61 4.24 -25.12
N GLN A 44 43.45 3.25 -25.42
CA GLN A 44 43.81 2.20 -24.46
C GLN A 44 44.52 2.84 -23.26
N LEU A 45 43.88 2.76 -22.09
CA LEU A 45 44.47 3.17 -20.82
C LEU A 45 45.74 2.34 -20.56
N LYS A 46 46.87 3.02 -20.37
CA LYS A 46 48.22 2.40 -20.33
C LYS A 46 48.65 1.90 -18.95
N GLU A 47 47.96 2.32 -17.90
CA GLU A 47 48.34 2.03 -16.51
C GLU A 47 48.06 0.57 -16.12
N PRO A 48 48.90 -0.04 -15.25
CA PRO A 48 48.72 -1.43 -14.83
C PRO A 48 47.44 -1.61 -14.01
N ALA A 49 46.68 -2.67 -14.32
CA ALA A 49 45.44 -3.00 -13.63
C ALA A 49 45.71 -3.74 -12.30
N VAL A 50 45.15 -3.25 -11.20
CA VAL A 50 45.25 -3.85 -9.85
C VAL A 50 43.85 -4.23 -9.34
N PRO A 51 43.63 -5.47 -8.88
CA PRO A 51 42.35 -5.88 -8.31
C PRO A 51 42.16 -5.28 -6.91
N LEU A 52 41.03 -4.61 -6.68
CA LEU A 52 40.62 -4.16 -5.34
C LEU A 52 39.50 -5.10 -4.81
N PRO A 53 39.81 -5.98 -3.83
CA PRO A 53 38.82 -6.91 -3.28
C PRO A 53 37.72 -6.19 -2.49
N LEU A 54 36.55 -6.80 -2.44
CA LEU A 54 35.42 -6.38 -1.61
C LEU A 54 35.74 -6.67 -0.13
N THR A 55 35.72 -5.65 0.74
CA THR A 55 36.06 -5.78 2.17
C THR A 55 34.88 -5.55 3.10
N ARG A 56 33.92 -4.68 2.71
CA ARG A 56 32.67 -4.45 3.47
C ARG A 56 31.46 -4.35 2.54
N VAL A 57 30.36 -4.92 2.99
CA VAL A 57 29.02 -4.79 2.38
C VAL A 57 28.05 -4.34 3.45
N THR A 58 27.35 -3.23 3.25
CA THR A 58 26.25 -2.80 4.12
C THR A 58 24.93 -2.86 3.34
N LEU A 59 23.97 -3.67 3.79
CA LEU A 59 22.68 -3.89 3.13
C LEU A 59 21.56 -3.08 3.79
N PHE A 60 20.71 -2.47 2.99
CA PHE A 60 19.62 -1.61 3.46
C PHE A 60 18.24 -2.23 3.16
N THR A 61 17.25 -1.98 4.03
CA THR A 61 15.85 -2.38 3.79
C THR A 61 15.16 -1.53 2.70
N ALA A 62 15.90 -0.60 2.08
CA ALA A 62 15.49 0.19 0.91
C ALA A 62 15.76 -0.49 -0.45
N GLY A 63 16.40 -1.67 -0.49
CA GLY A 63 16.70 -2.39 -1.74
C GLY A 63 18.03 -1.99 -2.40
N VAL A 64 18.98 -1.51 -1.60
CA VAL A 64 20.30 -1.06 -2.04
C VAL A 64 21.35 -1.69 -1.13
N GLY A 65 22.50 -2.04 -1.69
CA GLY A 65 23.72 -2.36 -0.95
C GLY A 65 24.78 -1.27 -1.15
N HIS A 66 25.53 -0.96 -0.09
CA HIS A 66 26.74 -0.17 -0.14
C HIS A 66 27.95 -1.09 -0.08
N PHE A 67 28.77 -1.06 -1.12
CA PHE A 67 29.91 -1.95 -1.32
C PHE A 67 31.18 -1.15 -1.18
N ILE A 68 32.12 -1.61 -0.35
CA ILE A 68 33.43 -0.99 -0.15
C ILE A 68 34.52 -1.99 -0.53
N ARG A 69 35.40 -1.55 -1.43
CA ARG A 69 36.59 -2.26 -1.89
C ARG A 69 37.83 -1.52 -1.41
N GLU A 70 38.82 -2.26 -0.92
CA GLU A 70 40.04 -1.70 -0.34
C GLU A 70 41.25 -2.54 -0.72
N GLY A 71 42.41 -1.90 -0.88
CA GLY A 71 43.67 -2.58 -1.15
C GLY A 71 44.85 -1.60 -1.09
N GLU A 72 46.06 -2.14 -1.14
CA GLU A 72 47.27 -1.35 -1.31
C GLU A 72 47.66 -1.29 -2.79
N VAL A 73 48.06 -0.11 -3.24
CA VAL A 73 48.57 0.12 -4.61
C VAL A 73 49.97 0.74 -4.55
N GLU A 74 50.78 0.51 -5.57
CA GLU A 74 52.13 1.02 -5.68
C GLU A 74 52.32 1.78 -7.00
N GLY A 75 52.75 3.04 -6.94
CA GLY A 75 52.84 3.91 -8.12
C GLY A 75 51.48 4.30 -8.72
N THR A 76 51.46 4.73 -9.97
CA THR A 76 50.20 4.99 -10.70
C THR A 76 49.60 3.68 -11.20
N VAL A 77 48.32 3.44 -10.92
CA VAL A 77 47.62 2.20 -11.28
C VAL A 77 46.17 2.45 -11.69
N ARG A 78 45.57 1.47 -12.37
CA ARG A 78 44.14 1.42 -12.68
C ARG A 78 43.45 0.34 -11.85
N ALA A 79 42.27 0.61 -11.33
CA ALA A 79 41.38 -0.40 -10.75
C ALA A 79 40.16 -0.56 -11.66
N ASP A 80 39.92 -1.77 -12.14
CA ASP A 80 38.82 -2.09 -13.06
C ASP A 80 37.70 -2.81 -12.34
N PHE A 81 36.47 -2.30 -12.48
CA PHE A 81 35.27 -2.90 -11.90
C PHE A 81 34.27 -3.22 -13.00
N THR A 82 33.58 -4.36 -12.87
CA THR A 82 32.65 -4.84 -13.88
C THR A 82 31.24 -4.89 -13.32
N PHE A 83 30.32 -4.18 -13.98
CA PHE A 83 28.92 -4.05 -13.57
C PHE A 83 27.98 -4.47 -14.69
N ARG A 84 26.76 -4.87 -14.34
CA ARG A 84 25.68 -5.07 -15.32
C ARG A 84 25.04 -3.71 -15.68
N PRO A 85 24.55 -3.52 -16.92
CA PRO A 85 23.98 -2.25 -17.38
C PRO A 85 22.99 -1.59 -16.42
N GLU A 86 22.09 -2.37 -15.83
CA GLU A 86 21.07 -1.93 -14.88
C GLU A 86 21.64 -1.21 -13.63
N HIS A 87 22.82 -1.63 -13.16
CA HIS A 87 23.43 -1.11 -11.93
C HIS A 87 24.29 0.14 -12.15
N ILE A 88 24.68 0.45 -13.39
CA ILE A 88 25.65 1.52 -13.69
C ILE A 88 25.14 2.89 -13.25
N ASN A 89 23.84 3.13 -13.37
CA ASN A 89 23.22 4.39 -12.94
C ASN A 89 23.40 4.64 -11.43
N ASP A 90 23.23 3.62 -10.59
CA ASP A 90 23.46 3.74 -9.14
C ASP A 90 24.95 3.86 -8.81
N VAL A 91 25.82 3.11 -9.51
CA VAL A 91 27.27 3.22 -9.34
C VAL A 91 27.76 4.63 -9.70
N LEU A 92 27.46 5.15 -10.90
CA LEU A 92 27.89 6.49 -11.34
C LEU A 92 27.38 7.61 -10.42
N LYS A 93 26.16 7.49 -9.89
CA LYS A 93 25.57 8.45 -8.94
C LYS A 93 26.27 8.47 -7.56
N SER A 94 26.93 7.39 -7.18
CA SER A 94 27.37 7.16 -5.78
C SER A 94 28.84 6.76 -5.61
N LEU A 95 29.58 6.60 -6.71
CA LEU A 95 30.98 6.20 -6.69
C LEU A 95 31.83 7.25 -5.98
N VAL A 96 32.44 6.83 -4.87
CA VAL A 96 33.47 7.59 -4.15
C VAL A 96 34.75 6.77 -4.19
N ALA A 97 35.82 7.37 -4.70
CA ALA A 97 37.15 6.80 -4.70
C ALA A 97 38.08 7.72 -3.92
N ASN A 98 38.84 7.15 -2.99
CA ASN A 98 39.73 7.86 -2.07
C ASN A 98 41.11 7.20 -2.06
N ASP A 99 42.15 8.02 -2.16
CA ASP A 99 43.52 7.62 -1.83
C ASP A 99 43.80 8.03 -0.38
N LEU A 100 44.09 7.06 0.48
CA LEU A 100 44.27 7.27 1.92
C LEU A 100 45.74 7.53 2.29
N GLY A 101 46.67 7.44 1.31
CA GLY A 101 48.08 7.80 1.47
C GLY A 101 48.47 9.18 0.94
N GLY A 102 47.50 9.98 0.49
CA GLY A 102 47.72 11.33 -0.04
C GLY A 102 48.02 11.41 -1.54
N GLY A 103 47.80 10.32 -2.29
CA GLY A 103 47.75 10.37 -3.75
C GLY A 103 46.50 11.08 -4.28
N THR A 104 46.36 11.16 -5.61
CA THR A 104 45.19 11.75 -6.26
C THR A 104 44.41 10.71 -7.05
N VAL A 105 43.08 10.79 -6.99
CA VAL A 105 42.21 10.02 -7.87
C VAL A 105 42.01 10.81 -9.16
N ALA A 106 42.41 10.21 -10.28
CA ALA A 106 42.25 10.78 -11.61
C ALA A 106 40.89 10.38 -12.22
N THR A 107 40.69 10.68 -13.50
CA THR A 107 39.41 10.49 -14.21
C THR A 107 38.88 9.05 -14.08
N VAL A 108 37.63 8.92 -13.64
CA VAL A 108 36.86 7.68 -13.77
C VAL A 108 36.38 7.55 -15.21
N THR A 109 36.64 6.41 -15.84
CA THR A 109 36.26 6.13 -17.22
C THR A 109 35.32 4.94 -17.28
N TYR A 110 34.34 4.98 -18.20
CA TYR A 110 33.34 3.93 -18.35
C TYR A 110 32.96 3.77 -19.83
N ASP A 111 32.59 2.54 -20.21
CA ASP A 111 32.17 2.23 -21.58
C ASP A 111 30.83 2.90 -21.92
N SER A 112 30.81 3.90 -22.81
CA SER A 112 29.57 4.55 -23.26
C SER A 112 28.60 3.54 -23.90
N GLN A 113 27.31 3.66 -23.60
CA GLN A 113 26.26 3.00 -24.37
C GLN A 113 25.84 3.88 -25.54
N ASP A 114 26.62 3.85 -26.62
CA ASP A 114 26.06 4.22 -27.92
C ASP A 114 24.92 3.24 -28.23
N PRO A 115 23.70 3.71 -28.55
CA PRO A 115 22.61 2.80 -28.88
C PRO A 115 23.00 1.98 -30.11
N VAL A 116 23.00 0.65 -29.97
CA VAL A 116 23.26 -0.29 -31.08
C VAL A 116 22.39 0.05 -32.28
N GLU A 117 21.16 0.53 -32.04
CA GLU A 117 20.26 1.09 -33.04
C GLU A 117 20.84 2.27 -33.84
N LYS A 118 21.55 3.22 -33.23
CA LYS A 118 22.20 4.34 -33.96
C LYS A 118 23.32 3.83 -34.86
N THR A 119 24.14 2.92 -34.36
CA THR A 119 25.22 2.29 -35.13
C THR A 119 24.64 1.49 -36.30
N LEU A 120 23.57 0.71 -36.07
CA LEU A 120 22.88 -0.05 -37.12
C LEU A 120 22.21 0.83 -38.19
N ARG A 121 21.65 1.99 -37.79
CA ARG A 121 21.12 3.00 -38.72
C ARG A 121 22.20 3.70 -39.57
N SER A 122 23.50 3.49 -39.28
CA SER A 122 24.61 4.12 -40.03
C SER A 122 25.19 3.27 -41.16
N PHE A 123 24.87 1.96 -41.22
CA PHE A 123 25.27 1.08 -42.33
C PHE A 123 24.29 1.21 -43.52
N ALA A 124 24.75 0.91 -44.73
CA ALA A 124 23.92 0.94 -45.95
C ALA A 124 22.73 -0.04 -45.92
N ILE A 125 22.83 -1.13 -45.14
CA ILE A 125 21.72 -2.05 -44.87
C ILE A 125 21.45 -2.02 -43.36
N ASN A 126 20.32 -1.44 -42.97
CA ASN A 126 19.90 -1.36 -41.58
C ASN A 126 19.23 -2.67 -41.15
N LEU A 127 19.82 -3.33 -40.15
CA LEU A 127 19.33 -4.58 -39.55
C LEU A 127 18.55 -4.36 -38.22
N HIS A 128 18.34 -3.12 -37.80
CA HIS A 128 17.50 -2.82 -36.64
C HIS A 128 16.05 -3.29 -36.86
N GLY A 129 15.43 -3.82 -35.81
CA GLY A 129 14.04 -4.27 -35.84
C GLY A 129 13.81 -5.65 -36.49
N ASN A 130 14.87 -6.42 -36.76
CA ASN A 130 14.82 -7.75 -37.38
C ASN A 130 14.07 -7.76 -38.74
N PRO A 131 14.58 -7.05 -39.76
CA PRO A 131 13.91 -6.91 -41.04
C PRO A 131 13.83 -8.25 -41.81
N SER A 132 12.73 -8.45 -42.53
CA SER A 132 12.58 -9.59 -43.43
C SER A 132 13.60 -9.58 -44.58
N LEU A 133 13.84 -10.73 -45.21
CA LEU A 133 14.68 -10.80 -46.41
C LEU A 133 14.17 -9.86 -47.52
N SER A 134 12.85 -9.74 -47.68
CA SER A 134 12.23 -8.78 -48.61
C SER A 134 12.54 -7.33 -48.26
N GLN A 135 12.55 -6.95 -46.98
CA GLN A 135 12.96 -5.62 -46.53
C GLN A 135 14.46 -5.36 -46.73
N ILE A 136 15.32 -6.34 -46.45
CA ILE A 136 16.78 -6.26 -46.68
C ILE A 136 17.08 -6.06 -48.17
N LEU A 137 16.48 -6.85 -49.05
CA LEU A 137 16.65 -6.72 -50.50
C LEU A 137 16.03 -5.43 -51.06
N THR A 138 14.98 -4.91 -50.43
CA THR A 138 14.40 -3.61 -50.78
C THR A 138 15.32 -2.44 -50.43
N GLN A 139 16.10 -2.55 -49.35
CA GLN A 139 17.17 -1.60 -49.00
C GLN A 139 18.34 -1.70 -49.99
N ALA A 140 18.76 -2.92 -50.36
CA ALA A 140 19.86 -3.18 -51.30
C ALA A 140 19.49 -3.01 -52.79
N ARG A 141 18.55 -2.10 -53.11
CA ARG A 141 18.09 -1.88 -54.49
C ARG A 141 19.20 -1.26 -55.35
N GLY A 142 19.36 -1.77 -56.57
CA GLY A 142 20.45 -1.43 -57.49
C GLY A 142 21.69 -2.31 -57.32
N GLU A 143 21.90 -2.91 -56.15
CA GLU A 143 23.05 -3.77 -55.90
C GLU A 143 23.04 -5.04 -56.75
N ARG A 144 24.23 -5.48 -57.15
CA ARG A 144 24.43 -6.65 -57.98
C ARG A 144 24.55 -7.89 -57.11
N VAL A 145 23.71 -8.89 -57.35
CA VAL A 145 23.62 -10.12 -56.56
C VAL A 145 23.73 -11.36 -57.43
N GLU A 146 24.29 -12.41 -56.82
CA GLU A 146 24.16 -13.79 -57.26
C GLU A 146 23.06 -14.46 -56.41
N VAL A 147 22.13 -15.14 -57.06
CA VAL A 147 20.98 -15.82 -56.43
C VAL A 147 20.95 -17.27 -56.88
N VAL A 148 20.99 -18.20 -55.93
CA VAL A 148 20.83 -19.65 -56.16
C VAL A 148 19.37 -20.03 -55.92
N LEU A 149 18.77 -20.75 -56.86
CA LEU A 149 17.38 -21.17 -56.81
C LEU A 149 17.24 -22.66 -56.50
N GLN A 150 16.16 -23.02 -55.82
CA GLN A 150 15.74 -24.40 -55.64
C GLN A 150 15.27 -24.95 -56.99
N GLN A 151 16.04 -25.89 -57.56
CA GLN A 151 15.75 -26.50 -58.85
C GLN A 151 14.47 -27.37 -58.77
N THR A 152 13.34 -26.77 -59.10
CA THR A 152 12.03 -27.42 -59.19
C THR A 152 11.70 -27.93 -60.60
N ALA A 153 12.45 -27.48 -61.62
CA ALA A 153 12.34 -27.95 -63.00
C ALA A 153 13.72 -28.01 -63.69
N VAL A 154 13.91 -29.01 -64.55
CA VAL A 154 15.18 -29.33 -65.24
C VAL A 154 15.69 -28.20 -66.16
N THR A 155 14.81 -27.27 -66.53
CA THR A 155 15.10 -26.17 -67.48
C THR A 155 15.44 -24.82 -66.82
N GLN A 156 15.47 -24.73 -65.49
CA GLN A 156 15.83 -23.48 -64.80
C GLN A 156 17.34 -23.41 -64.45
N PRO A 157 18.04 -22.29 -64.74
CA PRO A 157 19.39 -22.09 -64.26
C PRO A 157 19.41 -22.12 -62.72
N GLY A 158 20.23 -23.00 -62.14
CA GLY A 158 20.36 -23.12 -60.67
C GLY A 158 20.92 -21.86 -60.00
N THR A 159 21.63 -21.01 -60.77
CA THR A 159 22.16 -19.72 -60.32
C THR A 159 21.82 -18.64 -61.33
N LEU A 160 21.39 -17.47 -60.85
CA LEU A 160 21.17 -16.25 -61.63
C LEU A 160 22.02 -15.10 -61.07
N THR A 161 22.43 -14.18 -61.94
CA THR A 161 23.18 -12.98 -61.55
C THR A 161 22.56 -11.75 -62.20
N GLY A 162 22.27 -10.73 -61.39
CA GLY A 162 21.61 -9.51 -61.85
C GLY A 162 21.65 -8.39 -60.81
N SER A 163 21.13 -7.22 -61.16
CA SER A 163 20.94 -6.10 -60.22
C SER A 163 19.52 -6.10 -59.66
N ILE A 164 19.36 -5.81 -58.37
CA ILE A 164 18.05 -5.80 -57.70
C ILE A 164 17.23 -4.61 -58.21
N LEU A 165 16.10 -4.87 -58.89
CA LEU A 165 15.13 -3.84 -59.27
C LEU A 165 14.21 -3.48 -58.09
N GLY A 166 13.88 -4.49 -57.28
CA GLY A 166 13.08 -4.36 -56.07
C GLY A 166 12.42 -5.69 -55.68
N VAL A 167 11.72 -5.68 -54.55
CA VAL A 167 10.81 -6.76 -54.14
C VAL A 167 9.38 -6.21 -54.15
N GLU A 168 8.45 -6.98 -54.71
CA GLU A 168 7.03 -6.64 -54.74
C GLU A 168 6.18 -7.76 -54.13
N LYS A 169 4.93 -7.44 -53.78
CA LYS A 169 3.95 -8.42 -53.30
C LYS A 169 2.99 -8.77 -54.43
N GLN A 170 2.96 -10.03 -54.83
CA GLN A 170 2.02 -10.55 -55.81
C GLN A 170 1.00 -11.47 -55.13
N LYS A 171 -0.27 -11.40 -55.53
CA LYS A 171 -1.32 -12.30 -55.04
C LYS A 171 -1.33 -13.59 -55.85
N GLN A 172 -0.97 -14.71 -55.22
CA GLN A 172 -1.08 -16.03 -55.83
C GLN A 172 -2.32 -16.77 -55.29
N PRO A 173 -3.15 -17.42 -56.14
CA PRO A 173 -4.23 -18.29 -55.68
C PRO A 173 -3.68 -19.53 -54.98
N ALA A 174 -4.26 -19.84 -53.81
CA ALA A 174 -3.97 -21.00 -52.97
C ALA A 174 -5.29 -21.60 -52.46
N GLY A 175 -5.86 -22.52 -53.24
CA GLY A 175 -7.21 -23.06 -52.99
C GLY A 175 -8.28 -21.98 -53.14
N ASN A 176 -9.18 -21.86 -52.15
CA ASN A 176 -10.27 -20.87 -52.15
C ASN A 176 -9.83 -19.47 -51.65
N ALA A 177 -8.53 -19.22 -51.43
CA ALA A 177 -8.00 -17.94 -50.97
C ALA A 177 -6.84 -17.44 -51.84
N SER A 178 -6.54 -16.14 -51.80
CA SER A 178 -5.32 -15.57 -52.39
C SER A 178 -4.32 -15.24 -51.28
N ILE A 179 -3.08 -15.69 -51.41
CA ILE A 179 -1.97 -15.34 -50.52
C ILE A 179 -1.05 -14.31 -51.17
N ASP A 180 -0.57 -13.35 -50.39
CA ASP A 180 0.50 -12.44 -50.83
C ASP A 180 1.84 -13.19 -50.77
N ILE A 181 2.57 -13.23 -51.89
CA ILE A 181 3.94 -13.75 -51.97
C ILE A 181 4.91 -12.63 -52.31
N ASP A 182 6.08 -12.62 -51.66
CA ASP A 182 7.16 -11.68 -51.99
C ASP A 182 7.93 -12.19 -53.22
N VAL A 183 8.00 -11.35 -54.26
CA VAL A 183 8.66 -11.63 -55.55
C VAL A 183 9.81 -10.65 -55.74
N LEU A 184 11.02 -11.19 -55.89
CA LEU A 184 12.25 -10.47 -56.20
C LEU A 184 12.36 -10.27 -57.71
N ASN A 185 12.45 -9.02 -58.15
CA ASN A 185 12.68 -8.65 -59.53
C ASN A 185 14.16 -8.31 -59.74
N LEU A 186 14.85 -9.07 -60.61
CA LEU A 186 16.25 -8.88 -60.96
C LEU A 186 16.40 -8.44 -62.42
N TRP A 187 17.25 -7.42 -62.65
CA TRP A 187 17.73 -7.09 -63.99
C TRP A 187 18.94 -7.97 -64.34
N CYS A 188 18.70 -8.98 -65.18
CA CYS A 188 19.68 -9.94 -65.67
C CYS A 188 20.15 -9.58 -67.09
N ALA A 189 21.15 -10.30 -67.62
CA ALA A 189 21.67 -10.06 -68.98
C ALA A 189 20.61 -10.26 -70.09
N GLU A 190 19.60 -11.09 -69.84
CA GLU A 190 18.48 -11.39 -70.75
C GLU A 190 17.25 -10.50 -70.49
N GLY A 191 17.34 -9.52 -69.58
CA GLY A 191 16.22 -8.67 -69.15
C GLY A 191 15.74 -8.95 -67.72
N VAL A 192 14.54 -8.48 -67.38
CA VAL A 192 13.96 -8.64 -66.04
C VAL A 192 13.52 -10.08 -65.81
N ARG A 193 13.94 -10.67 -64.69
CA ARG A 193 13.43 -11.96 -64.20
C ARG A 193 12.78 -11.78 -62.82
N SER A 194 11.54 -12.25 -62.69
CA SER A 194 10.77 -12.30 -61.45
C SER A 194 10.95 -13.66 -60.77
N ILE A 195 11.34 -13.66 -59.51
CA ILE A 195 11.72 -14.86 -58.73
C ILE A 195 10.94 -14.82 -57.41
N LYS A 196 10.24 -15.89 -57.04
CA LYS A 196 9.59 -15.95 -55.72
C LYS A 196 10.66 -16.10 -54.66
N LEU A 197 10.60 -15.32 -53.57
CA LEU A 197 11.61 -15.43 -52.51
C LEU A 197 11.64 -16.81 -51.83
N ALA A 198 10.52 -17.54 -51.85
CA ALA A 198 10.45 -18.93 -51.36
C ALA A 198 11.31 -19.92 -52.17
N ASP A 199 11.58 -19.63 -53.44
CA ASP A 199 12.40 -20.48 -54.32
C ASP A 199 13.90 -20.16 -54.21
N VAL A 200 14.29 -19.18 -53.38
CA VAL A 200 15.68 -18.72 -53.23
C VAL A 200 16.40 -19.44 -52.10
N GLN A 201 17.47 -20.16 -52.41
CA GLN A 201 18.28 -20.89 -51.44
C GLN A 201 19.47 -20.07 -50.89
N ARG A 202 20.10 -19.24 -51.73
CA ARG A 202 21.25 -18.41 -51.35
C ARG A 202 21.21 -17.10 -52.11
N ILE A 203 21.51 -16.00 -51.43
CA ILE A 203 21.81 -14.71 -52.05
C ILE A 203 23.23 -14.32 -51.63
N ARG A 204 24.00 -13.76 -52.56
CA ARG A 204 25.30 -13.16 -52.29
C ARG A 204 25.39 -11.80 -52.97
N PHE A 205 25.74 -10.77 -52.19
CA PHE A 205 26.14 -9.48 -52.72
C PHE A 205 27.47 -9.61 -53.45
N LEU A 206 27.54 -9.16 -54.70
CA LEU A 206 28.77 -9.19 -55.50
C LEU A 206 29.59 -7.89 -55.33
N ASN A 207 28.99 -6.86 -54.72
CA ASN A 207 29.68 -5.64 -54.32
C ASN A 207 30.41 -5.86 -52.99
N PRO A 208 31.77 -5.83 -52.96
CA PRO A 208 32.54 -6.14 -51.75
C PRO A 208 32.33 -5.12 -50.62
N ASN A 209 31.96 -3.87 -50.94
CA ASN A 209 31.69 -2.86 -49.93
C ASN A 209 30.40 -3.19 -49.16
N ILE A 210 29.34 -3.58 -49.86
CA ILE A 210 28.07 -4.00 -49.25
C ILE A 210 28.22 -5.34 -48.52
N GLU A 211 28.99 -6.31 -49.05
CA GLU A 211 29.29 -7.55 -48.34
C GLU A 211 30.02 -7.27 -47.00
N SER A 212 30.96 -6.31 -47.01
CA SER A 212 31.71 -5.88 -45.82
C SER A 212 30.84 -5.13 -44.80
N GLU A 213 30.03 -4.16 -45.23
CA GLU A 213 29.13 -3.42 -44.33
C GLU A 213 28.06 -4.32 -43.72
N PHE A 214 27.46 -5.23 -44.50
CA PHE A 214 26.48 -6.19 -43.99
C PHE A 214 27.10 -7.11 -42.92
N ARG A 215 28.35 -7.54 -43.12
CA ARG A 215 29.10 -8.32 -42.12
C ARG A 215 29.37 -7.51 -40.85
N ARG A 216 29.82 -6.26 -40.98
CA ARG A 216 30.06 -5.36 -39.83
C ARG A 216 28.78 -5.03 -39.04
N ALA A 217 27.63 -4.94 -39.71
CA ALA A 217 26.34 -4.78 -39.06
C ALA A 217 25.96 -6.03 -38.23
N LEU A 218 26.22 -7.24 -38.76
CA LEU A 218 26.04 -8.50 -38.03
C LEU A 218 27.03 -8.64 -36.86
N GLU A 219 28.30 -8.25 -37.04
CA GLU A 219 29.30 -8.20 -35.96
C GLU A 219 28.88 -7.22 -34.84
N THR A 220 28.28 -6.09 -35.21
CA THR A 220 27.72 -5.10 -34.24
C THR A 220 26.56 -5.69 -33.43
N LEU A 221 25.69 -6.48 -34.08
CA LEU A 221 24.62 -7.24 -33.39
C LEU A 221 25.18 -8.34 -32.49
N ALA A 222 26.20 -9.07 -32.94
CA ALA A 222 26.86 -10.11 -32.14
C ALA A 222 27.54 -9.51 -30.88
N PHE A 223 28.23 -8.38 -31.03
CA PHE A 223 28.82 -7.66 -29.91
C PHE A 223 27.76 -7.16 -28.92
N ALA A 224 26.60 -6.68 -29.40
CA ALA A 224 25.49 -6.27 -28.54
C ALA A 224 25.02 -7.39 -27.59
N HIS A 225 24.97 -8.65 -28.06
CA HIS A 225 24.63 -9.80 -27.23
C HIS A 225 25.65 -10.09 -26.11
N ASP A 226 26.92 -9.74 -26.30
CA ASP A 226 28.00 -9.96 -25.33
C ASP A 226 28.10 -8.83 -24.27
N THR A 227 27.46 -7.67 -24.52
CA THR A 227 27.49 -6.50 -23.61
C THR A 227 26.63 -6.62 -22.34
N GLN A 228 26.50 -7.84 -21.76
CA GLN A 228 25.88 -8.07 -20.46
C GLN A 228 26.64 -7.41 -19.29
N LYS A 229 27.86 -6.93 -19.54
CA LYS A 229 28.76 -6.34 -18.56
C LYS A 229 29.47 -5.12 -19.15
N LYS A 230 29.74 -4.13 -18.31
CA LYS A 230 30.41 -2.87 -18.63
C LYS A 230 31.53 -2.61 -17.62
N THR A 231 32.62 -2.03 -18.08
CA THR A 231 33.77 -1.72 -17.22
C THR A 231 33.71 -0.28 -16.75
N VAL A 232 33.96 -0.07 -15.46
CA VAL A 232 34.23 1.24 -14.86
C VAL A 232 35.64 1.17 -14.30
N SER A 233 36.54 1.98 -14.86
CA SER A 233 37.94 2.05 -14.48
C SER A 233 38.22 3.32 -13.68
N VAL A 234 38.85 3.16 -12.51
CA VAL A 234 39.30 4.26 -11.65
C VAL A 234 40.83 4.31 -11.67
N ILE A 235 41.41 5.49 -11.90
CA ILE A 235 42.87 5.66 -11.94
C ILE A 235 43.36 6.31 -10.65
N PHE A 236 44.33 5.68 -9.99
CA PHE A 236 44.97 6.17 -8.77
C PHE A 236 46.39 6.62 -9.09
N SER A 237 46.66 7.91 -8.97
CA SER A 237 47.95 8.54 -9.30
C SER A 237 48.71 8.89 -8.02
N GLY A 238 49.98 8.52 -7.95
CA GLY A 238 50.81 8.79 -6.76
C GLY A 238 52.06 7.91 -6.71
N GLU A 239 52.90 8.17 -5.71
CA GLU A 239 54.19 7.49 -5.52
C GLU A 239 54.15 6.53 -4.32
N GLY A 240 55.02 5.51 -4.35
CA GLY A 240 55.14 4.52 -3.27
C GLY A 240 53.89 3.67 -3.04
N LYS A 241 53.94 2.86 -1.99
CA LYS A 241 52.84 2.01 -1.51
C LYS A 241 51.86 2.82 -0.67
N ARG A 242 50.58 2.74 -1.00
CA ARG A 242 49.51 3.47 -0.29
C ARG A 242 48.17 2.72 -0.31
N PRO A 243 47.37 2.83 0.76
CA PRO A 243 46.03 2.26 0.79
C PRO A 243 45.04 3.12 -0.01
N VAL A 244 44.20 2.46 -0.81
CA VAL A 244 43.10 3.08 -1.56
C VAL A 244 41.77 2.42 -1.22
N ARG A 245 40.68 3.19 -1.37
CA ARG A 245 39.31 2.73 -1.15
C ARG A 245 38.42 3.19 -2.30
N VAL A 246 37.59 2.27 -2.80
CA VAL A 246 36.47 2.58 -3.69
C VAL A 246 35.18 2.13 -3.02
N SER A 247 34.17 2.98 -2.99
CA SER A 247 32.85 2.66 -2.45
C SER A 247 31.74 3.13 -3.39
N TYR A 248 30.70 2.32 -3.53
CA TYR A 248 29.55 2.62 -4.41
C TYR A 248 28.27 1.97 -3.86
N LEU A 249 27.13 2.48 -4.32
CA LEU A 249 25.82 1.87 -4.17
C LEU A 249 25.49 1.03 -5.40
N GLN A 250 24.75 -0.05 -5.16
CA GLN A 250 24.21 -0.94 -6.20
C GLN A 250 22.88 -1.52 -5.71
N GLU A 251 21.92 -1.73 -6.62
CA GLU A 251 20.68 -2.46 -6.32
C GLU A 251 20.98 -3.83 -5.68
N ASN A 252 20.31 -4.17 -4.59
CA ASN A 252 20.45 -5.46 -3.93
C ASN A 252 19.14 -5.85 -3.23
N PRO A 253 18.75 -7.14 -3.19
CA PRO A 253 17.57 -7.56 -2.45
C PRO A 253 17.55 -7.07 -1.00
N ILE A 254 16.36 -6.72 -0.52
CA ILE A 254 16.14 -6.42 0.89
C ILE A 254 16.48 -7.65 1.74
N TRP A 255 17.34 -7.44 2.73
CA TRP A 255 17.58 -8.42 3.79
C TRP A 255 16.37 -8.45 4.74
N LYS A 256 16.10 -9.59 5.38
CA LYS A 256 14.87 -9.84 6.15
C LYS A 256 15.17 -10.50 7.49
N MET A 257 14.52 -10.08 8.57
CA MET A 257 14.61 -10.78 9.86
C MET A 257 13.61 -11.94 9.95
N SER A 258 14.01 -13.02 10.61
CA SER A 258 13.15 -14.15 10.95
C SER A 258 13.60 -14.77 12.27
N TYR A 259 12.67 -15.03 13.18
CA TYR A 259 12.98 -15.44 14.55
C TYR A 259 12.51 -16.86 14.87
N ARG A 260 13.17 -17.48 15.85
CA ARG A 260 12.71 -18.69 16.55
C ARG A 260 12.61 -18.37 18.04
N LEU A 261 11.46 -18.64 18.64
CA LEU A 261 11.19 -18.43 20.06
C LEU A 261 10.94 -19.78 20.73
N VAL A 262 11.89 -20.25 21.54
CA VAL A 262 11.78 -21.52 22.27
C VAL A 262 11.27 -21.22 23.68
N LEU A 263 10.07 -21.71 23.96
CA LEU A 263 9.40 -21.59 25.24
C LEU A 263 9.68 -22.84 26.07
N ASN A 264 10.45 -22.68 27.14
CA ASN A 264 10.66 -23.72 28.14
C ASN A 264 9.53 -23.69 29.20
N LYS A 265 9.37 -24.78 29.96
CA LYS A 265 8.34 -24.87 31.03
C LYS A 265 8.77 -24.20 32.34
N GLU A 266 10.07 -24.12 32.61
CA GLU A 266 10.64 -23.74 33.91
C GLU A 266 11.76 -22.67 33.81
N GLY A 267 11.94 -22.05 32.64
CA GLY A 267 13.06 -21.12 32.39
C GLY A 267 12.72 -19.97 31.45
N LYS A 268 13.60 -18.96 31.40
CA LYS A 268 13.48 -17.82 30.47
C LYS A 268 13.34 -18.33 29.04
N ALA A 269 12.52 -17.66 28.22
CA ALA A 269 12.38 -18.01 26.82
C ALA A 269 13.68 -17.72 26.06
N TYR A 270 13.97 -18.50 25.04
CA TYR A 270 15.18 -18.33 24.23
C TYR A 270 14.80 -17.80 22.84
N LEU A 271 15.42 -16.70 22.43
CA LEU A 271 15.18 -16.03 21.16
C LEU A 271 16.42 -16.15 20.27
N GLN A 272 16.22 -16.75 19.10
CA GLN A 272 17.15 -16.67 17.98
C GLN A 272 16.58 -15.75 16.91
N GLY A 273 17.36 -14.77 16.46
CA GLY A 273 17.05 -13.90 15.34
C GLY A 273 18.05 -14.11 14.22
N TRP A 274 17.55 -14.34 13.01
CA TRP A 274 18.34 -14.63 11.82
C TRP A 274 18.05 -13.59 10.75
N ALA A 275 19.11 -13.05 10.14
CA ALA A 275 19.00 -12.24 8.94
C ALA A 275 19.13 -13.13 7.70
N VAL A 276 18.11 -13.11 6.85
CA VAL A 276 18.15 -13.65 5.49
C VAL A 276 18.87 -12.63 4.61
N VAL A 277 20.02 -13.03 4.06
CA VAL A 277 20.89 -12.21 3.21
C VAL A 277 21.07 -12.92 1.86
N GLU A 278 21.15 -12.16 0.77
CA GLU A 278 21.36 -12.67 -0.58
C GLU A 278 22.55 -11.95 -1.23
N ASN A 279 23.49 -12.72 -1.78
CA ASN A 279 24.54 -12.19 -2.65
C ASN A 279 24.06 -12.30 -4.11
N GLN A 280 23.53 -11.21 -4.67
CA GLN A 280 23.18 -11.12 -6.10
C GLN A 280 24.30 -10.52 -6.96
N THR A 281 25.50 -10.27 -6.41
CA THR A 281 26.64 -9.80 -7.20
C THR A 281 27.22 -10.93 -8.05
N ASP A 282 28.06 -10.59 -9.03
CA ASP A 282 28.67 -11.57 -9.94
C ASP A 282 29.98 -12.18 -9.38
N GLU A 283 30.36 -11.85 -8.15
CA GLU A 283 31.56 -12.34 -7.45
C GLU A 283 31.22 -13.02 -6.11
N ASP A 284 32.08 -13.91 -5.65
CA ASP A 284 31.93 -14.54 -4.33
C ASP A 284 32.40 -13.58 -3.25
N TRP A 285 31.61 -13.41 -2.18
CA TRP A 285 32.10 -12.72 -0.97
C TRP A 285 33.07 -13.67 -0.26
N GLN A 286 34.27 -13.19 0.05
CA GLN A 286 35.30 -13.94 0.78
C GLN A 286 35.78 -13.12 1.98
N GLY A 287 35.39 -13.50 3.19
CA GLY A 287 35.79 -12.78 4.40
C GLY A 287 35.31 -11.32 4.48
N VAL A 288 34.13 -11.03 3.94
CA VAL A 288 33.57 -9.67 3.86
C VAL A 288 32.90 -9.30 5.18
N ARG A 289 33.13 -8.09 5.70
CA ARG A 289 32.38 -7.57 6.85
C ARG A 289 30.98 -7.16 6.39
N VAL A 290 29.93 -7.73 6.99
CA VAL A 290 28.54 -7.45 6.62
C VAL A 290 27.88 -6.54 7.65
N GLY A 291 27.33 -5.43 7.19
CA GLY A 291 26.45 -4.55 7.97
C GLY A 291 25.00 -4.68 7.48
N LEU A 292 24.04 -4.71 8.41
CA LEU A 292 22.62 -4.82 8.08
C LEU A 292 21.89 -3.60 8.65
N VAL A 293 21.54 -2.64 7.80
CA VAL A 293 20.91 -1.39 8.20
C VAL A 293 19.40 -1.50 8.07
N SER A 294 18.70 -1.28 9.19
CA SER A 294 17.24 -1.26 9.27
C SER A 294 16.60 -0.08 8.56
N GLY A 295 17.35 1.01 8.39
CA GLY A 295 16.88 2.27 7.83
C GLY A 295 16.40 2.14 6.39
N ARG A 296 15.38 2.94 6.05
CA ARG A 296 14.85 3.10 4.68
C ARG A 296 15.30 4.47 4.13
N PRO A 297 16.58 4.65 3.76
CA PRO A 297 17.01 5.86 3.07
C PRO A 297 16.22 6.01 1.76
N ILE A 298 15.96 7.25 1.35
CA ILE A 298 15.32 7.53 0.07
C ILE A 298 16.33 7.22 -1.04
N SER A 299 15.99 6.28 -1.91
CA SER A 299 16.74 5.98 -3.14
C SER A 299 15.83 6.17 -4.36
N PHE A 300 16.43 6.51 -5.49
CA PHE A 300 15.78 6.68 -6.79
C PHE A 300 16.77 6.35 -7.91
N ILE A 301 16.26 5.76 -8.99
CA ILE A 301 17.04 5.56 -10.22
C ILE A 301 16.94 6.84 -11.05
N MET A 302 18.08 7.32 -11.55
CA MET A 302 18.17 8.39 -12.55
C MET A 302 19.05 7.87 -13.69
N ASP A 303 18.63 8.06 -14.94
CA ASP A 303 19.44 7.65 -16.08
C ASP A 303 20.59 8.65 -16.27
N LEU A 304 21.78 8.22 -15.86
CA LEU A 304 23.06 8.91 -16.02
C LEU A 304 23.93 8.23 -17.08
N TYR A 305 23.58 7.00 -17.49
CA TYR A 305 24.38 6.15 -18.35
C TYR A 305 24.02 6.30 -19.83
N GLN A 306 22.73 6.46 -20.17
CA GLN A 306 22.35 6.73 -21.55
C GLN A 306 22.65 8.20 -21.92
N PRO A 307 23.37 8.48 -23.03
CA PRO A 307 23.53 9.84 -23.49
C PRO A 307 22.18 10.44 -23.93
N LEU A 308 21.72 11.45 -23.21
CA LEU A 308 20.46 12.14 -23.51
C LEU A 308 20.65 13.09 -24.70
N TYR A 309 19.97 12.81 -25.81
CA TYR A 309 19.95 13.66 -27.00
C TYR A 309 18.66 14.46 -27.09
N VAL A 310 18.77 15.78 -27.17
CA VAL A 310 17.63 16.63 -27.54
C VAL A 310 17.34 16.43 -29.03
N PRO A 311 16.11 16.03 -29.44
CA PRO A 311 15.75 15.97 -30.84
C PRO A 311 15.77 17.39 -31.41
N ARG A 312 16.71 17.67 -32.32
CA ARG A 312 16.78 18.95 -33.01
C ARG A 312 15.66 18.99 -34.06
N PRO A 313 14.82 20.04 -34.10
CA PRO A 313 13.82 20.18 -35.15
C PRO A 313 14.54 20.29 -36.50
N VAL A 314 14.12 19.46 -37.46
CA VAL A 314 14.50 19.62 -38.87
C VAL A 314 13.63 20.74 -39.42
N VAL A 315 14.25 21.79 -39.94
CA VAL A 315 13.55 22.86 -40.64
C VAL A 315 13.40 22.43 -42.09
N ASP A 316 12.25 21.85 -42.42
CA ASP A 316 11.86 21.64 -43.82
C ASP A 316 11.68 23.01 -44.49
N LEU A 317 12.30 23.20 -45.66
CA LEU A 317 12.13 24.42 -46.44
C LEU A 317 10.71 24.48 -47.01
N GLU A 318 9.96 25.51 -46.65
CA GLU A 318 8.59 25.75 -47.15
C GLU A 318 8.58 26.01 -48.67
N LEU A 319 8.49 24.95 -49.47
CA LEU A 319 8.09 25.03 -50.87
C LEU A 319 6.57 24.87 -50.98
N LEU A 320 5.91 26.01 -51.16
CA LEU A 320 4.48 26.20 -51.46
C LEU A 320 3.50 25.86 -50.32
N ALA A 321 3.23 26.88 -49.49
CA ALA A 321 2.14 26.87 -48.53
C ALA A 321 0.76 26.71 -49.20
N ASN A 322 0.06 25.62 -48.88
CA ASN A 322 -1.38 25.49 -49.07
C ASN A 322 -2.03 25.27 -47.69
N LEU A 323 -2.38 26.38 -47.04
CA LEU A 323 -3.12 26.36 -45.77
C LEU A 323 -4.49 25.69 -45.98
N ARG A 324 -4.85 24.77 -45.07
CA ARG A 324 -6.24 24.31 -44.89
C ARG A 324 -6.69 24.55 -43.44
N PRO A 325 -7.97 24.85 -43.18
CA PRO A 325 -8.43 25.17 -41.83
C PRO A 325 -8.37 23.97 -40.89
N VAL A 326 -7.95 24.22 -39.64
CA VAL A 326 -8.08 23.26 -38.53
C VAL A 326 -9.46 23.37 -37.87
N THR A 327 -10.07 22.23 -37.57
CA THR A 327 -11.17 22.11 -36.61
C THR A 327 -10.63 21.72 -35.25
N TYR A 328 -11.15 22.34 -34.19
CA TYR A 328 -10.76 22.05 -32.80
C TYR A 328 -11.76 21.08 -32.16
N SER A 329 -11.27 20.01 -31.55
CA SER A 329 -12.07 19.10 -30.70
C SER A 329 -11.94 19.47 -29.22
N GLY A 330 -13.04 19.31 -28.48
CA GLY A 330 -13.18 19.75 -27.09
C GLY A 330 -12.61 18.79 -26.04
N ALA A 331 -12.59 19.26 -24.79
CA ALA A 331 -11.99 18.58 -23.64
C ALA A 331 -12.69 17.26 -23.25
N LEU A 332 -11.91 16.33 -22.68
CA LEU A 332 -12.36 15.05 -22.16
C LEU A 332 -12.23 15.01 -20.63
N GLN A 333 -13.35 14.81 -19.93
CA GLN A 333 -13.40 14.43 -18.53
C GLN A 333 -14.23 13.14 -18.39
N GLN A 334 -13.79 12.23 -17.52
CA GLN A 334 -14.37 10.90 -17.35
C GLN A 334 -15.72 10.93 -16.62
N MET A 335 -16.66 10.03 -16.98
CA MET A 335 -17.29 9.16 -15.97
C MET A 335 -18.06 7.93 -16.52
N ASN A 336 -17.94 6.84 -15.74
CA ASN A 336 -18.87 5.71 -15.53
C ASN A 336 -19.26 4.70 -16.64
N GLN A 337 -18.71 3.49 -16.47
CA GLN A 337 -19.43 2.26 -16.05
C GLN A 337 -20.80 1.93 -16.69
N ASN A 338 -20.85 0.89 -17.53
CA ASN A 338 -21.44 -0.41 -17.16
C ASN A 338 -21.19 -1.51 -18.24
N PRO A 339 -21.09 -2.80 -17.86
CA PRO A 339 -20.97 -3.91 -18.81
C PRO A 339 -22.35 -4.41 -19.32
N PRO A 340 -22.41 -5.10 -20.48
CA PRO A 340 -23.66 -5.51 -21.12
C PRO A 340 -24.29 -6.80 -20.53
N SER A 341 -25.62 -6.91 -20.68
CA SER A 341 -26.41 -8.12 -20.38
C SER A 341 -26.77 -8.89 -21.67
N GLY A 342 -26.84 -10.22 -21.62
CA GLY A 342 -27.23 -11.05 -22.79
C GLY A 342 -27.39 -12.55 -22.52
N VAL A 343 -28.62 -12.96 -22.22
CA VAL A 343 -29.28 -14.29 -22.39
C VAL A 343 -28.76 -15.19 -23.54
N ALA A 344 -28.92 -16.52 -23.58
CA ALA A 344 -29.44 -17.60 -22.69
C ALA A 344 -28.93 -18.97 -23.27
N LEU A 345 -29.03 -20.16 -22.63
CA LEU A 345 -30.20 -21.07 -22.55
C LEU A 345 -29.70 -22.48 -22.09
N GLY A 346 -30.53 -23.28 -21.39
CA GLY A 346 -30.59 -24.73 -21.67
C GLY A 346 -30.35 -25.78 -20.56
N ARG A 347 -31.45 -26.46 -20.18
CA ARG A 347 -31.61 -27.89 -19.78
C ARG A 347 -31.09 -28.43 -18.42
N ALA A 348 -32.08 -28.87 -17.62
CA ALA A 348 -32.03 -30.12 -16.84
C ALA A 348 -32.63 -31.28 -17.69
N PRO A 349 -32.51 -32.55 -17.24
CA PRO A 349 -33.60 -33.10 -16.42
C PRO A 349 -33.19 -34.00 -15.22
N GLN A 350 -34.20 -34.29 -14.40
CA GLN A 350 -34.30 -35.31 -13.33
C GLN A 350 -34.23 -36.76 -13.91
N SER A 351 -34.17 -37.91 -13.20
CA SER A 351 -34.10 -38.34 -11.77
C SER A 351 -33.99 -39.88 -11.73
N ALA A 352 -33.52 -40.51 -10.63
CA ALA A 352 -33.98 -41.85 -10.21
C ALA A 352 -33.59 -42.23 -8.76
N ASN A 353 -34.60 -42.55 -7.93
CA ASN A 353 -34.55 -43.45 -6.77
C ASN A 353 -34.39 -44.92 -7.27
N GLU A 354 -34.18 -46.01 -6.51
CA GLU A 354 -33.92 -46.34 -5.08
C GLU A 354 -33.46 -47.82 -5.07
N ALA A 355 -32.79 -48.30 -4.01
CA ALA A 355 -33.00 -49.67 -3.47
C ALA A 355 -32.25 -49.88 -2.14
N LEU A 356 -32.94 -50.43 -1.14
CA LEU A 356 -32.36 -50.86 0.13
C LEU A 356 -31.86 -52.32 0.10
N GLY A 357 -30.85 -52.62 0.91
CA GLY A 357 -30.50 -53.99 1.34
C GLY A 357 -30.23 -53.99 2.84
N LEU A 358 -31.01 -54.76 3.62
CA LEU A 358 -31.08 -54.66 5.07
C LEU A 358 -30.55 -55.92 5.77
N ARG A 359 -29.74 -55.75 6.83
CA ARG A 359 -29.42 -56.73 7.91
C ARG A 359 -28.71 -58.03 7.48
N THR A 360 -27.77 -58.56 8.25
CA THR A 360 -27.93 -59.02 9.65
C THR A 360 -26.65 -58.82 10.47
N GLY A 361 -26.74 -59.02 11.79
CA GLY A 361 -25.59 -58.96 12.69
C GLY A 361 -25.51 -60.18 13.59
N ALA A 362 -24.29 -60.65 13.81
CA ALA A 362 -23.85 -61.46 14.94
C ALA A 362 -22.33 -61.35 14.98
N ASP A 363 -21.78 -60.90 16.12
CA ASP A 363 -20.42 -61.23 16.58
C ASP A 363 -20.20 -60.65 17.98
N ARG A 364 -21.01 -61.16 18.90
CA ARG A 364 -20.85 -60.96 20.34
C ARG A 364 -20.04 -62.10 20.93
N GLU A 365 -18.81 -62.33 20.43
CA GLU A 365 -17.89 -63.30 21.03
C GLU A 365 -16.42 -63.04 20.68
N LYS A 366 -15.77 -62.15 21.44
CA LYS A 366 -14.31 -62.10 21.72
C LYS A 366 -13.99 -61.04 22.79
N GLN A 367 -14.74 -61.09 23.88
CA GLN A 367 -14.50 -60.28 25.08
C GLN A 367 -13.87 -61.14 26.20
N ALA A 368 -12.85 -61.93 25.84
CA ALA A 368 -12.15 -62.86 26.74
C ALA A 368 -10.67 -63.06 26.37
N HIS A 369 -9.98 -62.02 25.90
CA HIS A 369 -8.50 -61.93 25.84
C HIS A 369 -8.08 -60.45 25.72
N ARG A 370 -8.13 -59.69 26.83
CA ARG A 370 -7.54 -58.33 26.88
C ARG A 370 -7.13 -57.86 28.28
N LEU A 371 -6.94 -58.76 29.23
CA LEU A 371 -6.52 -58.44 30.60
C LEU A 371 -5.07 -58.87 30.94
N GLU A 372 -4.32 -59.36 29.95
CA GLU A 372 -2.88 -59.70 30.10
C GLU A 372 -1.94 -58.86 29.19
N GLN A 373 -2.49 -57.98 28.34
CA GLN A 373 -1.70 -57.00 27.56
C GLN A 373 -1.87 -55.55 28.06
N ALA A 374 -2.61 -55.36 29.16
CA ALA A 374 -2.91 -54.03 29.70
C ALA A 374 -1.78 -53.44 30.58
N ASP A 375 -0.87 -54.26 31.10
CA ASP A 375 0.21 -53.80 31.99
C ASP A 375 1.59 -53.77 31.31
N ALA A 376 1.85 -54.64 30.32
CA ALA A 376 3.03 -54.50 29.44
C ALA A 376 3.00 -53.19 28.63
N ALA A 377 1.83 -52.75 28.17
CA ALA A 377 1.64 -51.48 27.47
C ALA A 377 1.87 -50.25 28.37
N LYS A 378 1.66 -50.37 29.70
CA LYS A 378 1.93 -49.28 30.66
C LYS A 378 3.41 -49.15 31.04
N ALA A 379 4.19 -50.23 30.93
CA ALA A 379 5.65 -50.19 31.09
C ALA A 379 6.30 -49.55 29.86
N ALA A 380 6.07 -50.11 28.66
CA ALA A 380 6.62 -49.57 27.41
C ALA A 380 6.20 -48.11 27.15
N GLY A 381 4.97 -47.72 27.51
CA GLY A 381 4.51 -46.34 27.41
C GLY A 381 5.17 -45.35 28.39
N ARG A 382 5.78 -45.83 29.48
CA ARG A 382 6.56 -44.98 30.41
C ARG A 382 7.99 -44.78 29.91
N ASP A 383 8.62 -45.84 29.42
CA ASP A 383 9.98 -45.76 28.88
C ASP A 383 10.00 -44.86 27.62
N ALA A 384 9.08 -45.07 26.68
CA ALA A 384 8.94 -44.22 25.49
C ALA A 384 8.65 -42.74 25.84
N ALA A 385 7.78 -42.48 26.84
CA ALA A 385 7.53 -41.12 27.30
C ALA A 385 8.76 -40.48 27.98
N SER A 386 9.62 -41.29 28.62
CA SER A 386 10.87 -40.84 29.23
C SER A 386 11.95 -40.53 28.20
N GLU A 387 12.07 -41.34 27.13
CA GLU A 387 12.95 -41.10 25.99
C GLU A 387 12.49 -39.87 25.20
N GLU A 388 11.20 -39.73 24.94
CA GLU A 388 10.65 -38.53 24.27
C GLU A 388 10.87 -37.28 25.12
N ALA A 389 10.73 -37.36 26.45
CA ALA A 389 11.05 -36.27 27.36
C ALA A 389 12.57 -36.00 27.48
N ALA A 390 13.43 -36.99 27.26
CA ALA A 390 14.88 -36.81 27.18
C ALA A 390 15.28 -36.15 25.86
N PHE A 391 14.77 -36.64 24.72
CA PHE A 391 14.94 -36.03 23.40
C PHE A 391 14.43 -34.59 23.36
N ARG A 392 13.24 -34.31 23.92
CA ARG A 392 12.70 -32.94 24.03
C ARG A 392 13.63 -32.01 24.81
N ARG A 393 14.20 -32.48 25.93
CA ARG A 393 15.19 -31.72 26.71
C ARG A 393 16.51 -31.52 25.95
N GLN A 394 17.01 -32.56 25.28
CA GLN A 394 18.25 -32.49 24.50
C GLN A 394 18.11 -31.58 23.27
N PHE A 395 16.99 -31.65 22.56
CA PHE A 395 16.70 -30.79 21.40
C PHE A 395 16.58 -29.32 21.80
N ALA A 396 15.86 -29.01 22.89
CA ALA A 396 15.80 -27.65 23.44
C ALA A 396 17.18 -27.16 23.92
N GLN A 397 18.00 -28.04 24.53
CA GLN A 397 19.38 -27.71 24.91
C GLN A 397 20.29 -27.50 23.70
N ASN A 398 20.11 -28.23 22.61
CA ASN A 398 20.88 -28.07 21.37
C ASN A 398 20.51 -26.78 20.62
N LEU A 399 19.21 -26.43 20.55
CA LEU A 399 18.75 -25.11 20.10
C LEU A 399 19.42 -23.99 20.90
N ASN A 400 19.57 -24.19 22.22
CA ASN A 400 20.22 -23.23 23.12
C ASN A 400 21.76 -23.23 23.09
N ARG A 401 22.42 -24.11 22.31
CA ARG A 401 23.89 -24.32 22.35
C ARG A 401 24.60 -24.40 20.99
N GLY A 402 23.87 -24.41 19.88
CA GLY A 402 24.45 -24.64 18.54
C GLY A 402 24.85 -23.39 17.74
N VAL A 403 24.56 -22.19 18.25
CA VAL A 403 24.72 -20.92 17.53
C VAL A 403 25.13 -19.84 18.51
N GLU A 404 26.16 -19.06 18.18
CA GLU A 404 26.50 -17.83 18.87
C GLU A 404 26.03 -16.62 18.05
N SER A 405 25.61 -15.55 18.73
CA SER A 405 25.29 -14.30 18.05
C SER A 405 26.60 -13.67 17.59
N VAL A 406 26.74 -13.43 16.30
CA VAL A 406 27.94 -12.81 15.71
C VAL A 406 27.71 -11.35 15.36
N ALA A 407 26.77 -10.67 16.02
CA ALA A 407 26.36 -9.32 15.66
C ALA A 407 26.37 -8.34 16.85
N THR A 408 27.02 -7.20 16.64
CA THR A 408 26.95 -6.02 17.52
C THR A 408 26.11 -4.91 16.88
N ALA A 409 25.36 -4.17 17.69
CA ALA A 409 24.62 -3.00 17.22
C ALA A 409 25.42 -1.71 17.34
N GLN A 410 25.24 -0.83 16.36
CA GLN A 410 25.63 0.57 16.43
C GLN A 410 24.44 1.46 16.08
N ASP A 411 24.25 2.51 16.88
CA ASP A 411 23.23 3.53 16.65
C ASP A 411 23.80 4.59 15.69
N LEU A 412 23.30 4.62 14.45
CA LEU A 412 23.69 5.55 13.39
C LEU A 412 22.64 6.66 13.26
N GLY A 413 22.52 7.50 14.30
CA GLY A 413 21.48 8.53 14.38
C GLY A 413 20.09 7.89 14.48
N ASP A 414 19.21 8.21 13.53
CA ASP A 414 17.86 7.63 13.44
C ASP A 414 17.83 6.17 12.90
N PHE A 415 18.99 5.64 12.48
CA PHE A 415 19.09 4.29 11.89
C PHE A 415 19.87 3.32 12.78
N PHE A 416 19.55 2.03 12.63
CA PHE A 416 20.16 0.94 13.39
C PHE A 416 20.92 0.01 12.43
N GLU A 417 22.22 -0.23 12.69
CA GLU A 417 23.04 -1.22 11.99
C GLU A 417 23.31 -2.43 12.90
N TYR A 418 23.02 -3.64 12.41
CA TYR A 418 23.60 -4.87 12.96
C TYR A 418 24.90 -5.14 12.21
N SER A 419 26.04 -4.98 12.87
CA SER A 419 27.36 -5.27 12.32
C SER A 419 27.71 -6.72 12.62
N ILE A 420 27.87 -7.53 11.58
CA ILE A 420 28.32 -8.92 11.69
C ILE A 420 29.83 -8.91 11.96
N GLU A 421 30.21 -9.32 13.17
CA GLU A 421 31.57 -9.34 13.71
C GLU A 421 32.48 -10.33 12.96
N HIS A 422 31.92 -11.46 12.56
CA HIS A 422 32.67 -12.51 11.87
C HIS A 422 32.64 -12.30 10.35
N PRO A 423 33.81 -12.34 9.67
CA PRO A 423 33.88 -12.23 8.21
C PRO A 423 32.99 -13.25 7.50
N VAL A 424 32.12 -12.78 6.60
CA VAL A 424 31.16 -13.61 5.87
C VAL A 424 31.73 -14.03 4.53
N THR A 425 31.66 -15.32 4.24
CA THR A 425 31.94 -15.89 2.92
C THR A 425 30.64 -16.43 2.32
N LEU A 426 30.21 -15.87 1.18
CA LEU A 426 28.95 -16.19 0.53
C LEU A 426 29.14 -16.20 -1.00
N PRO A 427 29.07 -17.38 -1.65
CA PRO A 427 29.19 -17.47 -3.10
C PRO A 427 28.14 -16.64 -3.83
N ARG A 428 28.45 -16.20 -5.05
CA ARG A 428 27.53 -15.46 -5.91
C ARG A 428 26.24 -16.24 -6.15
N GLN A 429 25.14 -15.50 -6.25
CA GLN A 429 23.80 -16.02 -6.50
C GLN A 429 23.35 -17.05 -5.44
N LYS A 430 23.78 -16.86 -4.18
CA LYS A 430 23.38 -17.67 -3.02
C LYS A 430 22.84 -16.80 -1.89
N SER A 431 22.08 -17.46 -1.01
CA SER A 431 21.50 -16.86 0.19
C SER A 431 22.13 -17.46 1.44
N ALA A 432 22.23 -16.67 2.50
CA ALA A 432 22.69 -17.08 3.82
C ALA A 432 21.69 -16.72 4.91
N LEU A 433 21.69 -17.49 5.99
CA LEU A 433 21.08 -17.15 7.27
C LEU A 433 22.19 -16.76 8.23
N LEU A 434 22.30 -15.47 8.55
CA LEU A 434 23.29 -14.95 9.49
C LEU A 434 22.66 -14.85 10.89
N PRO A 435 23.27 -15.39 11.96
CA PRO A 435 22.71 -15.29 13.31
C PRO A 435 23.01 -13.91 13.91
N VAL A 436 21.96 -13.16 14.21
CA VAL A 436 22.01 -11.75 14.65
C VAL A 436 21.65 -11.60 16.13
N ILE A 437 20.77 -12.46 16.64
CA ILE A 437 20.35 -12.49 18.05
C ILE A 437 20.40 -13.95 18.48
N THR A 438 21.01 -14.26 19.61
CA THR A 438 21.02 -15.62 20.15
C THR A 438 21.16 -15.59 21.66
N GLN A 439 20.04 -15.42 22.37
CA GLN A 439 20.05 -15.22 23.82
C GLN A 439 18.70 -15.52 24.49
N HIS A 440 18.71 -15.54 25.82
CA HIS A 440 17.48 -15.57 26.61
C HIS A 440 16.81 -14.19 26.66
N VAL A 441 15.48 -14.17 26.65
CA VAL A 441 14.64 -12.98 26.74
C VAL A 441 13.65 -13.09 27.89
N GLU A 442 13.26 -11.95 28.45
CA GLU A 442 12.23 -11.88 29.47
C GLU A 442 10.83 -11.94 28.86
N GLY A 443 9.92 -12.60 29.57
CA GLY A 443 8.53 -12.71 29.16
C GLY A 443 7.84 -13.89 29.81
N ARG A 444 6.56 -14.06 29.49
CA ARG A 444 5.67 -15.06 30.10
C ARG A 444 4.58 -15.51 29.14
N ARG A 445 4.13 -16.75 29.30
CA ARG A 445 2.99 -17.31 28.56
C ARG A 445 1.69 -16.66 29.04
N VAL A 446 0.82 -16.33 28.10
CA VAL A 446 -0.49 -15.68 28.35
C VAL A 446 -1.52 -16.22 27.35
N SER A 447 -2.80 -16.10 27.68
CA SER A 447 -3.90 -16.33 26.72
C SER A 447 -4.57 -14.99 26.42
N ILE A 448 -4.58 -14.55 25.17
CA ILE A 448 -5.07 -13.23 24.76
C ILE A 448 -6.50 -13.38 24.24
N TYR A 449 -7.49 -12.85 24.97
CA TYR A 449 -8.88 -12.83 24.54
C TYR A 449 -9.23 -11.50 23.89
N ASN A 450 -9.69 -11.54 22.65
CA ASN A 450 -10.31 -10.41 21.97
C ASN A 450 -11.53 -10.91 21.19
N GLU A 451 -12.72 -10.49 21.61
CA GLU A 451 -14.02 -10.93 21.08
C GLU A 451 -14.18 -10.66 19.57
N ARG A 452 -13.52 -9.62 19.04
CA ARG A 452 -13.53 -9.28 17.61
C ARG A 452 -12.61 -10.18 16.78
N VAL A 453 -11.62 -10.82 17.41
CA VAL A 453 -10.66 -11.71 16.75
C VAL A 453 -11.16 -13.16 16.82
N LEU A 454 -11.54 -13.63 18.01
CA LEU A 454 -12.10 -14.95 18.22
C LEU A 454 -13.07 -14.94 19.42
N ALA A 455 -14.37 -14.94 19.12
CA ALA A 455 -15.42 -14.69 20.11
C ALA A 455 -15.45 -15.68 21.29
N LYS A 456 -15.05 -16.95 21.10
CA LYS A 456 -15.20 -18.03 22.10
C LYS A 456 -13.93 -18.42 22.84
N HIS A 457 -12.79 -18.40 22.17
CA HIS A 457 -11.51 -18.91 22.68
C HIS A 457 -10.44 -17.82 22.60
N PRO A 458 -9.58 -17.65 23.62
CA PRO A 458 -8.42 -16.79 23.51
C PRO A 458 -7.34 -17.41 22.59
N LEU A 459 -6.36 -16.60 22.21
CA LEU A 459 -5.15 -17.05 21.52
C LEU A 459 -4.04 -17.32 22.54
N LEU A 460 -3.35 -18.46 22.43
CA LEU A 460 -2.08 -18.66 23.13
C LEU A 460 -1.06 -17.64 22.65
N GLY A 461 -0.38 -17.04 23.60
CA GLY A 461 0.56 -15.96 23.35
C GLY A 461 1.71 -15.89 24.34
N PHE A 462 2.65 -15.01 24.02
CA PHE A 462 3.81 -14.72 24.82
C PHE A 462 3.92 -13.20 24.98
N TYR A 463 3.96 -12.74 26.23
CA TYR A 463 4.21 -11.35 26.57
C TYR A 463 5.74 -11.17 26.60
N LEU A 464 6.32 -10.73 25.48
CA LEU A 464 7.76 -10.54 25.28
C LEU A 464 8.20 -9.19 25.83
N LYS A 465 9.33 -9.14 26.52
CA LYS A 465 10.06 -7.91 26.81
C LYS A 465 11.41 -7.95 26.10
N ASN A 466 11.73 -6.93 25.33
CA ASN A 466 12.97 -6.90 24.56
C ASN A 466 14.19 -6.59 25.45
N THR A 467 14.75 -7.64 26.06
CA THR A 467 15.98 -7.58 26.85
C THR A 467 17.23 -7.93 26.04
N THR A 468 17.21 -7.75 24.71
CA THR A 468 18.37 -8.08 23.86
C THR A 468 19.44 -6.99 23.79
N GLY A 469 19.11 -5.76 24.21
CA GLY A 469 19.96 -4.59 23.96
C GLY A 469 20.01 -4.19 22.47
N LEU A 470 19.30 -4.91 21.60
CA LEU A 470 19.15 -4.64 20.18
C LEU A 470 17.73 -4.14 19.90
N HIS A 471 17.53 -3.38 18.83
CA HIS A 471 16.21 -3.21 18.22
C HIS A 471 15.80 -4.60 17.67
N LEU A 472 14.54 -5.00 17.76
CA LEU A 472 14.02 -6.15 17.01
C LEU A 472 13.21 -5.62 15.83
N LEU A 473 13.58 -5.96 14.60
CA LEU A 473 12.78 -5.56 13.42
C LEU A 473 11.56 -6.47 13.26
N GLN A 474 10.54 -5.95 12.59
CA GLN A 474 9.38 -6.74 12.19
C GLN A 474 9.77 -8.02 11.43
N GLY A 475 9.07 -9.12 11.71
CA GLY A 475 9.33 -10.41 11.08
C GLY A 475 8.44 -11.54 11.60
N PRO A 476 8.48 -12.72 10.95
CA PRO A 476 7.85 -13.94 11.47
C PRO A 476 8.67 -14.50 12.64
N ILE A 477 7.96 -15.02 13.65
CA ILE A 477 8.51 -15.76 14.78
C ILE A 477 7.91 -17.17 14.78
N THR A 478 8.73 -18.18 14.53
CA THR A 478 8.31 -19.58 14.75
C THR A 478 8.46 -19.92 16.24
N VAL A 479 7.36 -20.34 16.87
CA VAL A 479 7.30 -20.63 18.31
C VAL A 479 7.39 -22.13 18.55
N PHE A 480 8.29 -22.55 19.44
CA PHE A 480 8.44 -23.93 19.89
C PHE A 480 8.09 -24.03 21.37
N ASP A 481 7.29 -25.03 21.75
CA ASP A 481 7.09 -25.42 23.15
C ASP A 481 7.95 -26.66 23.43
N GLY A 482 9.09 -26.45 24.11
CA GLY A 482 10.17 -27.44 24.15
C GLY A 482 10.69 -27.78 22.74
N ALA A 483 10.45 -29.02 22.29
CA ALA A 483 10.82 -29.48 20.95
C ALA A 483 9.64 -29.61 19.97
N THR A 484 8.44 -29.21 20.37
CA THR A 484 7.24 -29.29 19.53
C THR A 484 6.95 -27.92 18.92
N TYR A 485 6.65 -27.88 17.62
CA TYR A 485 6.16 -26.67 16.96
C TYR A 485 4.83 -26.23 17.60
N GLY A 486 4.82 -25.05 18.21
CA GLY A 486 3.67 -24.49 18.90
C GLY A 486 2.80 -23.57 18.03
N GLY A 487 3.36 -23.04 16.93
CA GLY A 487 2.69 -22.13 16.01
C GLY A 487 3.65 -21.07 15.46
N ASP A 488 3.13 -20.16 14.63
CA ASP A 488 3.85 -18.98 14.14
C ASP A 488 3.17 -17.71 14.64
N ALA A 489 3.98 -16.75 15.09
CA ALA A 489 3.59 -15.39 15.43
C ALA A 489 4.20 -14.39 14.44
N LYS A 490 3.67 -13.17 14.43
CA LYS A 490 4.29 -12.01 13.77
C LYS A 490 4.67 -10.99 14.83
N VAL A 491 5.89 -10.45 14.74
CA VAL A 491 6.32 -9.29 15.53
C VAL A 491 6.41 -8.06 14.63
N GLY A 492 6.06 -6.89 15.17
CA GLY A 492 6.39 -5.60 14.58
C GLY A 492 7.80 -5.18 14.98
N ASP A 493 8.15 -3.92 14.75
CA ASP A 493 9.37 -3.35 15.33
C ASP A 493 9.21 -3.23 16.86
N VAL A 494 10.25 -3.54 17.63
CA VAL A 494 10.26 -3.52 19.11
C VAL A 494 11.55 -2.89 19.62
N GLN A 495 11.42 -1.75 20.30
CA GLN A 495 12.54 -0.99 20.84
C GLN A 495 13.24 -1.70 22.00
N ARG A 496 14.46 -1.26 22.34
CA ARG A 496 15.19 -1.76 23.52
C ARG A 496 14.34 -1.58 24.78
N GLY A 497 14.09 -2.66 25.51
CA GLY A 497 13.27 -2.65 26.73
C GLY A 497 11.75 -2.55 26.51
N GLU A 498 11.27 -2.41 25.27
CA GLU A 498 9.82 -2.38 24.98
C GLU A 498 9.19 -3.75 25.18
N GLU A 499 7.91 -3.75 25.60
CA GLU A 499 7.09 -4.94 25.79
C GLU A 499 6.10 -5.11 24.63
N ARG A 500 5.91 -6.36 24.17
CA ARG A 500 5.07 -6.70 23.03
C ARG A 500 4.35 -8.03 23.26
N LEU A 501 3.03 -8.01 23.07
CA LEU A 501 2.22 -9.23 22.98
C LEU A 501 2.41 -9.92 21.63
N LEU A 502 2.65 -11.23 21.67
CA LEU A 502 2.71 -12.12 20.51
C LEU A 502 1.61 -13.17 20.66
N SER A 503 0.86 -13.47 19.60
CA SER A 503 -0.09 -14.60 19.53
C SER A 503 0.40 -15.62 18.50
N TYR A 504 0.32 -16.92 18.82
CA TYR A 504 0.86 -18.00 17.96
C TYR A 504 -0.08 -19.20 17.74
N ALA A 505 -1.09 -19.40 18.60
CA ALA A 505 -2.06 -20.50 18.45
C ALA A 505 -3.41 -20.15 19.12
N VAL A 506 -4.41 -21.03 19.01
CA VAL A 506 -5.70 -20.91 19.71
C VAL A 506 -5.65 -21.70 21.03
N ASP A 507 -6.04 -21.08 22.14
CA ASP A 507 -6.16 -21.76 23.44
C ASP A 507 -7.50 -22.48 23.57
N LEU A 508 -7.62 -23.64 22.92
CA LEU A 508 -8.82 -24.50 23.00
C LEU A 508 -9.14 -24.95 24.43
N GLY A 509 -8.16 -24.86 25.35
CA GLY A 509 -8.33 -25.18 26.76
C GLY A 509 -9.06 -24.09 27.56
N THR A 510 -9.21 -22.87 27.05
CA THR A 510 -9.90 -21.76 27.73
C THR A 510 -11.09 -21.29 26.91
N GLU A 511 -12.21 -21.04 27.56
CA GLU A 511 -13.38 -20.41 26.96
C GLU A 511 -13.69 -19.08 27.65
N VAL A 512 -14.16 -18.10 26.89
CA VAL A 512 -14.63 -16.82 27.42
C VAL A 512 -16.03 -16.52 26.88
N GLU A 513 -16.94 -16.20 27.78
CA GLU A 513 -18.30 -15.78 27.46
C GLU A 513 -18.47 -14.29 27.85
N PRO A 514 -18.56 -13.37 26.86
CA PRO A 514 -18.82 -11.96 27.12
C PRO A 514 -20.33 -11.71 27.30
N GLN A 515 -20.73 -11.23 28.46
CA GLN A 515 -22.10 -10.83 28.77
C GLN A 515 -22.18 -9.31 28.89
N ALA A 516 -22.88 -8.67 27.95
CA ALA A 516 -23.15 -7.24 28.00
C ALA A 516 -24.49 -6.96 28.71
N LYS A 517 -24.46 -6.07 29.69
CA LYS A 517 -25.62 -5.66 30.49
C LYS A 517 -25.68 -4.13 30.51
N ARG A 518 -26.72 -3.57 29.90
CA ARG A 518 -27.00 -2.13 30.01
C ARG A 518 -27.80 -1.89 31.28
N GLN A 519 -27.28 -1.06 32.18
CA GLN A 519 -28.08 -0.55 33.30
C GLN A 519 -29.01 0.57 32.80
N PRO A 520 -30.18 0.80 33.42
CA PRO A 520 -31.03 1.94 33.07
C PRO A 520 -30.26 3.25 33.17
N ASP A 521 -30.38 4.09 32.15
CA ASP A 521 -29.73 5.41 32.10
C ASP A 521 -30.17 6.24 33.31
N ARG A 522 -29.22 6.76 34.09
CA ARG A 522 -29.51 7.54 35.31
C ARG A 522 -29.44 9.03 34.99
N LEU A 523 -30.57 9.73 35.09
CA LEU A 523 -30.59 11.19 35.09
C LEU A 523 -29.70 11.71 36.24
N VAL A 524 -28.75 12.60 35.96
CA VAL A 524 -27.82 13.17 36.94
C VAL A 524 -27.85 14.69 37.03
N ALA A 525 -28.28 15.39 35.98
CA ALA A 525 -28.54 16.83 36.02
C ALA A 525 -29.69 17.21 35.06
N VAL A 526 -30.44 18.25 35.40
CA VAL A 526 -31.46 18.86 34.55
C VAL A 526 -31.27 20.37 34.60
N ARG A 527 -30.88 20.97 33.48
CA ARG A 527 -30.85 22.44 33.33
C ARG A 527 -31.84 22.86 32.25
N VAL A 528 -32.38 24.07 32.35
CA VAL A 528 -33.25 24.65 31.33
C VAL A 528 -32.71 26.00 30.91
N GLN A 529 -32.56 26.22 29.61
CA GLN A 529 -31.99 27.44 29.05
C GLN A 529 -32.80 27.86 27.81
N ARG A 530 -33.39 29.05 27.85
CA ARG A 530 -34.20 29.64 26.76
C ARG A 530 -35.27 28.69 26.20
N GLY A 531 -35.97 27.98 27.08
CA GLY A 531 -37.05 27.05 26.70
C GLY A 531 -36.58 25.67 26.22
N VAL A 532 -35.28 25.39 26.22
CA VAL A 532 -34.73 24.06 25.97
C VAL A 532 -34.30 23.44 27.30
N LEU A 533 -34.88 22.29 27.63
CA LEU A 533 -34.42 21.45 28.73
C LEU A 533 -33.27 20.57 28.25
N TYR A 534 -32.18 20.55 28.99
CA TYR A 534 -31.02 19.69 28.80
C TYR A 534 -30.99 18.70 29.98
N ALA A 535 -31.22 17.43 29.68
CA ALA A 535 -31.13 16.34 30.64
C ALA A 535 -29.80 15.62 30.45
N THR A 536 -28.93 15.67 31.45
CA THR A 536 -27.68 14.90 31.44
C THR A 536 -27.97 13.55 32.07
N ASN A 537 -27.93 12.50 31.25
CA ASN A 537 -28.08 11.11 31.68
C ASN A 537 -26.71 10.44 31.74
N LYS A 538 -26.34 9.93 32.90
CA LYS A 538 -25.19 9.05 33.08
C LYS A 538 -25.58 7.66 32.59
N VAL A 539 -25.00 7.26 31.46
CA VAL A 539 -25.16 5.93 30.87
C VAL A 539 -24.06 5.05 31.43
N ARG A 540 -24.43 3.94 32.08
CA ARG A 540 -23.50 2.96 32.64
C ARG A 540 -23.63 1.64 31.89
N GLU A 541 -22.54 1.25 31.25
CA GLU A 541 -22.44 0.02 30.46
C GLU A 541 -21.55 -0.98 31.20
N GLU A 542 -22.09 -2.16 31.49
CA GLU A 542 -21.45 -3.23 32.24
C GLU A 542 -21.19 -4.39 31.26
N LYS A 543 -19.93 -4.83 31.14
CA LYS A 543 -19.54 -5.97 30.31
C LYS A 543 -18.74 -6.96 31.15
N THR A 544 -19.38 -8.08 31.48
CA THR A 544 -18.79 -9.14 32.27
C THR A 544 -18.23 -10.21 31.35
N TYR A 545 -16.93 -10.44 31.43
CA TYR A 545 -16.29 -11.59 30.79
C TYR A 545 -16.28 -12.74 31.80
N ILE A 546 -16.87 -13.88 31.43
CA ILE A 546 -16.81 -15.11 32.22
C ILE A 546 -15.76 -16.02 31.58
N LEU A 547 -14.66 -16.24 32.29
CA LEU A 547 -13.50 -17.00 31.79
C LEU A 547 -13.48 -18.38 32.45
N ARG A 548 -13.50 -19.44 31.67
CA ARG A 548 -13.43 -20.83 32.14
C ARG A 548 -12.21 -21.53 31.59
N ASN A 549 -11.28 -21.89 32.47
CA ASN A 549 -10.12 -22.71 32.13
C ASN A 549 -10.51 -24.19 32.26
N ARG A 550 -10.56 -24.91 31.14
CA ARG A 550 -10.77 -26.36 31.05
C ARG A 550 -9.47 -27.13 30.79
N SER A 551 -8.33 -26.44 30.66
CA SER A 551 -7.03 -27.06 30.43
C SER A 551 -6.49 -27.73 31.69
N ASP A 552 -5.41 -28.49 31.54
CA ASP A 552 -4.69 -29.14 32.64
C ASP A 552 -3.63 -28.23 33.30
N GLN A 553 -3.51 -26.97 32.87
CA GLN A 553 -2.51 -26.00 33.28
C GLN A 553 -3.18 -24.73 33.82
N ASP A 554 -2.48 -23.95 34.63
CA ASP A 554 -2.92 -22.60 34.96
C ASP A 554 -2.83 -21.67 33.74
N ARG A 555 -3.70 -20.67 33.69
CA ARG A 555 -3.79 -19.71 32.58
C ARG A 555 -3.84 -18.28 33.10
N THR A 556 -2.95 -17.44 32.59
CA THR A 556 -3.03 -15.99 32.76
C THR A 556 -3.68 -15.41 31.52
N VAL A 557 -4.93 -14.97 31.62
CA VAL A 557 -5.70 -14.46 30.49
C VAL A 557 -5.63 -12.94 30.46
N ILE A 558 -5.25 -12.38 29.32
CA ILE A 558 -5.32 -10.94 29.03
C ILE A 558 -6.58 -10.71 28.19
N VAL A 559 -7.54 -9.97 28.75
CA VAL A 559 -8.76 -9.55 28.06
C VAL A 559 -8.55 -8.19 27.43
N GLU A 560 -8.67 -8.11 26.10
CA GLU A 560 -8.72 -6.86 25.36
C GLU A 560 -10.16 -6.34 25.27
N HIS A 561 -10.43 -5.25 26.01
CA HIS A 561 -11.69 -4.52 25.95
C HIS A 561 -11.54 -3.31 25.02
N PRO A 562 -12.46 -3.03 24.06
CA PRO A 562 -12.33 -1.89 23.16
C PRO A 562 -12.24 -0.55 23.90
N TYR A 563 -11.24 0.28 23.56
CA TYR A 563 -11.19 1.67 24.02
C TYR A 563 -12.09 2.52 23.12
N ARG A 564 -13.07 3.20 23.71
CA ARG A 564 -14.13 3.92 22.96
C ARG A 564 -13.96 5.44 22.92
N GLY A 565 -12.78 5.93 23.29
CA GLY A 565 -12.47 7.36 23.38
C GLY A 565 -12.63 7.92 24.80
N PRO A 566 -12.29 9.20 25.01
CA PRO A 566 -12.22 9.81 26.34
C PRO A 566 -13.59 9.99 27.02
N ASP A 567 -14.68 10.01 26.25
CA ASP A 567 -16.05 10.19 26.76
C ASP A 567 -16.53 8.96 27.57
N PHE A 568 -15.96 7.78 27.31
CA PHE A 568 -16.20 6.57 28.09
C PHE A 568 -15.14 6.45 29.19
N LYS A 569 -15.53 6.81 30.41
CA LYS A 569 -14.70 6.68 31.59
C LYS A 569 -14.77 5.26 32.14
N LEU A 570 -13.64 4.57 32.16
CA LEU A 570 -13.49 3.31 32.89
C LEU A 570 -13.69 3.54 34.41
N VAL A 571 -14.61 2.78 35.01
CA VAL A 571 -14.95 2.81 36.44
C VAL A 571 -14.51 1.53 37.14
N THR A 572 -14.58 0.39 36.46
CA THR A 572 -14.14 -0.91 37.00
C THR A 572 -13.56 -1.75 35.87
N PRO A 573 -12.41 -2.42 36.05
CA PRO A 573 -11.40 -2.16 37.09
C PRO A 573 -10.93 -0.70 37.08
N GLU A 574 -10.48 -0.15 38.21
CA GLU A 574 -10.07 1.28 38.30
C GLU A 574 -8.97 1.66 37.30
N LYS A 575 -8.09 0.71 36.97
CA LYS A 575 -7.01 0.85 36.01
C LYS A 575 -6.85 -0.45 35.20
N PRO A 576 -6.55 -0.36 33.90
CA PRO A 576 -6.08 -1.50 33.12
C PRO A 576 -4.63 -1.85 33.48
N LEU A 577 -4.17 -3.03 33.07
CA LEU A 577 -2.73 -3.36 33.04
C LEU A 577 -2.01 -2.42 32.06
N GLU A 578 -2.58 -2.26 30.87
CA GLU A 578 -2.04 -1.48 29.77
C GLU A 578 -3.19 -0.84 28.98
N ARG A 579 -2.98 0.36 28.44
CA ARG A 579 -3.90 1.00 27.49
C ARG A 579 -3.19 1.23 26.15
N ALA A 580 -3.48 0.35 25.20
CA ALA A 580 -3.06 0.51 23.81
C ALA A 580 -3.91 1.59 23.10
N ARG A 581 -3.69 1.75 21.78
CA ARG A 581 -4.39 2.76 20.97
C ARG A 581 -5.91 2.57 20.96
N ASP A 582 -6.35 1.33 20.76
CA ASP A 582 -7.76 0.98 20.48
C ASP A 582 -8.35 -0.01 21.50
N VAL A 583 -7.60 -0.40 22.54
CA VAL A 583 -8.03 -1.35 23.60
C VAL A 583 -7.43 -1.05 24.97
N TYR A 584 -8.21 -1.34 26.02
CA TYR A 584 -7.73 -1.61 27.38
C TYR A 584 -7.36 -3.09 27.52
N ARG A 585 -6.28 -3.39 28.24
CA ARG A 585 -5.86 -4.76 28.59
C ARG A 585 -6.04 -5.00 30.08
N PHE A 586 -6.76 -6.06 30.43
CA PHE A 586 -6.94 -6.51 31.80
C PHE A 586 -6.37 -7.91 31.96
N GLU A 587 -5.61 -8.14 33.03
CA GLU A 587 -5.02 -9.44 33.32
C GLU A 587 -5.80 -10.17 34.42
N LEU A 588 -6.04 -11.46 34.21
CA LEU A 588 -6.71 -12.32 35.17
C LEU A 588 -6.05 -13.70 35.23
N ALA A 589 -5.62 -14.11 36.42
CA ALA A 589 -5.20 -15.48 36.67
C ALA A 589 -6.44 -16.39 36.79
N VAL A 590 -6.52 -17.42 35.94
CA VAL A 590 -7.58 -18.42 35.90
C VAL A 590 -6.94 -19.80 36.11
N PRO A 591 -6.89 -20.30 37.36
CA PRO A 591 -6.30 -21.60 37.66
C PRO A 591 -6.94 -22.76 36.89
N LYS A 592 -6.21 -23.88 36.80
CA LYS A 592 -6.66 -25.13 36.19
C LYS A 592 -8.07 -25.52 36.68
N GLY A 593 -9.02 -25.67 35.74
CA GLY A 593 -10.39 -26.10 36.04
C GLY A 593 -11.32 -25.02 36.60
N GLU A 594 -10.80 -23.83 36.95
CA GLU A 594 -11.61 -22.78 37.55
C GLU A 594 -12.39 -21.94 36.53
N THR A 595 -13.39 -21.22 37.05
CA THR A 595 -14.08 -20.13 36.33
C THR A 595 -13.92 -18.84 37.11
N LYS A 596 -13.46 -17.78 36.45
CA LYS A 596 -13.36 -16.42 37.01
C LYS A 596 -14.24 -15.45 36.22
N LYS A 597 -14.51 -14.28 36.79
CA LYS A 597 -15.22 -13.19 36.13
C LYS A 597 -14.37 -11.93 36.14
N LEU A 598 -14.41 -11.18 35.05
CA LEU A 598 -13.88 -9.83 34.93
C LEU A 598 -15.04 -8.89 34.56
N GLU A 599 -15.40 -8.00 35.47
CA GLU A 599 -16.44 -6.98 35.23
C GLU A 599 -15.78 -5.70 34.73
N VAL A 600 -16.05 -5.33 33.49
CA VAL A 600 -15.62 -4.05 32.91
C VAL A 600 -16.82 -3.10 32.89
N ILE A 601 -16.71 -1.98 33.59
CA ILE A 601 -17.75 -0.98 33.75
C ILE A 601 -17.24 0.34 33.21
N GLU A 602 -17.95 0.87 32.21
CA GLU A 602 -17.70 2.20 31.65
C GLU A 602 -18.92 3.11 31.91
N GLU A 603 -18.64 4.37 32.22
CA GLU A 603 -19.65 5.42 32.32
C GLU A 603 -19.38 6.53 31.31
N ARG A 604 -20.46 7.08 30.75
CA ARG A 604 -20.42 8.35 30.00
C ARG A 604 -21.62 9.20 30.33
N ASP A 605 -21.46 10.51 30.21
CA ASP A 605 -22.56 11.45 30.39
C ASP A 605 -23.12 11.82 29.01
N VAL A 606 -24.41 11.59 28.80
CA VAL A 606 -25.13 11.84 27.54
C VAL A 606 -26.15 12.94 27.78
N VAL A 607 -25.98 14.08 27.10
CA VAL A 607 -26.91 15.20 27.17
C VAL A 607 -28.00 15.01 26.12
N SER A 608 -29.25 14.84 26.54
CA SER A 608 -30.42 14.92 25.67
C SER A 608 -31.09 16.29 25.78
N THR A 609 -31.66 16.77 24.67
CA THR A 609 -32.34 18.07 24.59
C THR A 609 -33.83 17.90 24.31
N VAL A 610 -34.65 18.69 24.99
CA VAL A 610 -36.11 18.68 24.86
C VAL A 610 -36.60 20.13 24.77
N ALA A 611 -37.19 20.51 23.63
CA ALA A 611 -37.79 21.82 23.46
C ALA A 611 -39.13 21.88 24.20
N LEU A 612 -39.23 22.67 25.27
CA LEU A 612 -40.39 22.71 26.16
C LEU A 612 -41.67 23.24 25.49
N SER A 613 -41.54 24.01 24.40
CA SER A 613 -42.67 24.42 23.56
C SER A 613 -43.40 23.21 22.95
N ASN A 614 -42.66 22.25 22.39
CA ASN A 614 -43.20 21.10 21.67
C ASN A 614 -43.22 19.80 22.49
N ALA A 615 -42.63 19.80 23.69
CA ALA A 615 -42.63 18.64 24.59
C ALA A 615 -44.05 18.22 25.01
N ASP A 616 -44.31 16.91 25.01
CA ASP A 616 -45.53 16.36 25.59
C ASP A 616 -45.54 16.48 27.12
N ASP A 617 -46.74 16.58 27.69
CA ASP A 617 -46.94 16.71 29.13
C ASP A 617 -46.45 15.47 29.90
N GLN A 618 -46.48 14.26 29.32
CA GLN A 618 -45.91 13.07 29.96
C GLN A 618 -44.38 13.13 30.00
N ALA A 619 -43.75 13.64 28.93
CA ALA A 619 -42.30 13.85 28.91
C ALA A 619 -41.86 14.86 29.99
N ILE A 620 -42.63 15.92 30.23
CA ILE A 620 -42.35 16.90 31.30
C ILE A 620 -42.55 16.27 32.70
N ARG A 621 -43.57 15.42 32.89
CA ARG A 621 -43.84 14.74 34.18
C ARG A 621 -42.67 13.89 34.67
N ILE A 622 -41.92 13.25 33.78
CA ILE A 622 -40.72 12.46 34.15
C ILE A 622 -39.70 13.34 34.89
N PHE A 623 -39.48 14.58 34.40
CA PHE A 623 -38.56 15.52 35.04
C PHE A 623 -39.12 16.15 36.33
N LEU A 624 -40.44 16.33 36.42
CA LEU A 624 -41.11 16.79 37.65
C LEU A 624 -41.00 15.75 38.79
N GLN A 625 -41.16 14.47 38.47
CA GLN A 625 -41.11 13.37 39.42
C GLN A 625 -39.68 12.98 39.83
N SER A 626 -38.67 13.29 39.00
CA SER A 626 -37.26 13.05 39.32
C SER A 626 -36.85 13.72 40.65
N PRO A 627 -36.18 13.02 41.58
CA PRO A 627 -35.67 13.60 42.82
C PRO A 627 -34.43 14.48 42.60
N ILE A 628 -33.82 14.43 41.41
CA ILE A 628 -32.57 15.15 41.07
C ILE A 628 -32.84 16.52 40.46
N THR A 629 -34.04 16.75 39.92
CA THR A 629 -34.46 18.06 39.41
C THR A 629 -34.62 19.07 40.55
N SER A 630 -33.97 20.24 40.45
CA SER A 630 -34.06 21.28 41.49
C SER A 630 -35.49 21.81 41.64
N GLN A 631 -35.89 22.23 42.85
CA GLN A 631 -37.27 22.68 43.10
C GLN A 631 -37.66 23.85 42.17
N LYS A 632 -36.73 24.77 41.91
CA LYS A 632 -36.91 25.88 40.95
C LYS A 632 -37.25 25.39 39.54
N VAL A 633 -36.56 24.36 39.06
CA VAL A 633 -36.86 23.75 37.75
C VAL A 633 -38.22 23.03 37.79
N LYS A 634 -38.60 22.39 38.90
CA LYS A 634 -39.93 21.77 39.04
C LYS A 634 -41.07 22.79 39.01
N ASP A 635 -40.92 23.88 39.75
CA ASP A 635 -41.91 24.97 39.79
C ASP A 635 -42.08 25.58 38.39
N ALA A 636 -40.95 25.83 37.71
CA ALA A 636 -40.94 26.36 36.35
C ALA A 636 -41.59 25.41 35.32
N LEU A 637 -41.26 24.11 35.35
CA LEU A 637 -41.88 23.11 34.49
C LEU A 637 -43.39 22.96 34.77
N SER A 638 -43.80 23.05 36.03
CA SER A 638 -45.22 23.04 36.41
C SER A 638 -45.96 24.25 35.85
N GLN A 639 -45.33 25.44 35.87
CA GLN A 639 -45.88 26.64 35.25
C GLN A 639 -45.99 26.50 33.72
N VAL A 640 -44.99 25.91 33.03
CA VAL A 640 -45.09 25.60 31.59
C VAL A 640 -46.28 24.70 31.30
N VAL A 641 -46.48 23.61 32.07
CA VAL A 641 -47.61 22.68 31.88
C VAL A 641 -48.95 23.39 32.13
N GLN A 642 -49.08 24.23 33.17
CA GLN A 642 -50.30 25.02 33.40
C GLN A 642 -50.59 25.99 32.25
N MET A 643 -49.56 26.67 31.73
CA MET A 643 -49.72 27.61 30.62
C MET A 643 -50.09 26.91 29.31
N LYS A 644 -49.58 25.70 29.07
CA LYS A 644 -49.99 24.82 27.97
C LYS A 644 -51.42 24.33 28.11
N HIS A 645 -51.79 23.82 29.29
CA HIS A 645 -53.14 23.34 29.57
C HIS A 645 -54.20 24.42 29.32
N ARG A 646 -53.93 25.65 29.78
CA ARG A 646 -54.82 26.81 29.52
C ARG A 646 -54.95 27.13 28.03
N LEU A 647 -53.87 27.00 27.25
CA LEU A 647 -53.90 27.21 25.80
C LEU A 647 -54.77 26.13 25.11
N VAL A 648 -54.64 24.87 25.51
CA VAL A 648 -55.48 23.75 25.01
C VAL A 648 -56.95 23.97 25.37
N GLN A 649 -57.25 24.39 26.60
CA GLN A 649 -58.63 24.69 27.03
C GLN A 649 -59.26 25.81 26.19
N LEU A 650 -58.53 26.91 25.94
CA LEU A 650 -59.03 28.01 25.11
C LEU A 650 -59.25 27.58 23.65
N GLN A 651 -58.40 26.69 23.11
CA GLN A 651 -58.58 26.12 21.77
C GLN A 651 -59.80 25.18 21.68
N GLN A 652 -60.04 24.37 22.71
CA GLN A 652 -61.23 23.53 22.81
C GLN A 652 -62.50 24.39 22.89
N GLU A 653 -62.52 25.43 23.74
CA GLU A 653 -63.64 26.35 23.84
C GLU A 653 -63.89 27.09 22.51
N LEU A 654 -62.83 27.57 21.84
CA LEU A 654 -62.94 28.20 20.52
C LEU A 654 -63.57 27.24 19.50
N THR A 655 -63.14 25.98 19.48
CA THR A 655 -63.67 24.96 18.58
C THR A 655 -65.14 24.65 18.85
N GLN A 656 -65.53 24.57 20.13
CA GLN A 656 -66.92 24.39 20.54
C GLN A 656 -67.79 25.58 20.11
N VAL A 657 -67.39 26.82 20.43
CA VAL A 657 -68.16 28.02 20.09
C VAL A 657 -68.24 28.21 18.56
N GLN A 658 -67.22 27.84 17.80
CA GLN A 658 -67.27 27.82 16.33
C GLN A 658 -68.28 26.80 15.80
N ALA A 659 -68.40 25.62 16.42
CA ALA A 659 -69.40 24.62 16.05
C ALA A 659 -70.83 25.09 16.41
N GLU A 660 -71.02 25.70 17.59
CA GLU A 660 -72.31 26.27 18.03
C GLU A 660 -72.76 27.43 17.13
N LEU A 661 -71.85 28.35 16.77
CA LEU A 661 -72.11 29.42 15.81
C LEU A 661 -72.50 28.85 14.44
N LYS A 662 -71.78 27.83 13.94
CA LYS A 662 -72.10 27.21 12.65
C LYS A 662 -73.52 26.62 12.64
N ILE A 663 -73.90 25.91 13.70
CA ILE A 663 -75.26 25.33 13.84
C ILE A 663 -76.33 26.43 13.75
N LEU A 664 -76.12 27.60 14.37
CA LEU A 664 -77.05 28.73 14.28
C LEU A 664 -77.10 29.37 12.89
N VAL A 665 -75.95 29.57 12.24
CA VAL A 665 -75.88 30.14 10.88
C VAL A 665 -76.56 29.21 9.86
N ASP A 666 -76.31 27.90 9.96
CA ASP A 666 -76.95 26.87 9.11
C ASP A 666 -78.48 26.83 9.36
N ASP A 667 -78.94 27.00 10.61
CA ASP A 667 -80.37 27.11 10.93
C ASP A 667 -80.99 28.40 10.37
N GLN A 668 -80.34 29.56 10.52
CA GLN A 668 -80.84 30.81 9.93
C GLN A 668 -81.00 30.71 8.42
N ALA A 669 -80.04 30.11 7.72
CA ALA A 669 -80.14 29.89 6.27
C ALA A 669 -81.36 29.01 5.93
N ARG A 670 -81.59 27.93 6.68
CA ARG A 670 -82.77 27.06 6.56
C ARG A 670 -84.07 27.80 6.84
N LEU A 671 -84.14 28.59 7.91
CA LEU A 671 -85.34 29.36 8.29
C LEU A 671 -85.67 30.42 7.23
N ARG A 672 -84.67 31.17 6.75
CA ARG A 672 -84.83 32.17 5.68
C ARG A 672 -85.32 31.52 4.37
N ALA A 673 -84.77 30.37 3.97
CA ALA A 673 -85.23 29.61 2.81
C ALA A 673 -86.68 29.11 2.97
N ASN A 674 -87.03 28.56 4.14
CA ASN A 674 -88.40 28.12 4.43
C ASN A 674 -89.40 29.28 4.43
N MET A 675 -89.01 30.47 4.90
CA MET A 675 -89.85 31.68 4.90
C MET A 675 -90.13 32.22 3.50
N GLN A 676 -89.23 32.05 2.53
CA GLN A 676 -89.48 32.45 1.12
C GLN A 676 -90.61 31.64 0.47
N ALA A 677 -90.87 30.41 0.94
CA ALA A 677 -91.92 29.54 0.43
C ALA A 677 -93.28 29.69 1.16
N LEU A 678 -93.41 30.62 2.12
CA LEU A 678 -94.58 30.74 3.01
C LEU A 678 -95.27 32.11 2.89
N PRO A 679 -96.62 32.17 2.93
CA PRO A 679 -97.34 33.45 2.96
C PRO A 679 -97.00 34.27 4.22
N PRO A 680 -96.75 35.59 4.10
CA PRO A 680 -96.42 36.46 5.25
C PRO A 680 -97.51 36.53 6.34
N SER A 681 -98.76 36.23 6.00
CA SER A 681 -99.88 36.19 6.94
C SER A 681 -99.96 34.91 7.78
N SER A 682 -99.15 33.90 7.50
CA SER A 682 -99.22 32.59 8.18
C SER A 682 -98.61 32.59 9.60
N GLU A 683 -99.24 31.87 10.53
CA GLU A 683 -98.74 31.68 11.90
C GLU A 683 -97.40 30.91 11.97
N THR A 684 -97.02 30.22 10.89
CA THR A 684 -95.71 29.58 10.76
C THR A 684 -94.63 30.61 10.40
N TYR A 685 -94.93 31.54 9.48
CA TYR A 685 -94.01 32.63 9.11
C TYR A 685 -93.68 33.50 10.33
N LYS A 686 -94.69 33.91 11.12
CA LYS A 686 -94.50 34.67 12.37
C LYS A 686 -93.60 33.93 13.38
N ARG A 687 -93.73 32.61 13.50
CA ARG A 687 -92.89 31.78 14.40
C ARG A 687 -91.45 31.66 13.92
N TYR A 688 -91.20 31.60 12.61
CA TYR A 688 -89.84 31.60 12.08
C TYR A 688 -89.17 32.97 12.17
N LEU A 689 -89.90 34.05 11.94
CA LEU A 689 -89.41 35.41 12.16
C LEU A 689 -88.97 35.61 13.62
N LYS A 690 -89.82 35.27 14.59
CA LYS A 690 -89.47 35.34 16.02
C LYS A 690 -88.23 34.51 16.37
N LYS A 691 -88.04 33.33 15.76
CA LYS A 691 -86.83 32.52 15.96
C LYS A 691 -85.57 33.17 15.37
N LEU A 692 -85.68 33.85 14.23
CA LEU A 692 -84.56 34.62 13.68
C LEU A 692 -84.19 35.78 14.61
N ASP A 693 -85.19 36.52 15.11
CA ASP A 693 -85.00 37.62 16.08
C ASP A 693 -84.35 37.14 17.40
N GLU A 694 -84.67 35.92 17.84
CA GLU A 694 -84.05 35.27 19.01
C GLU A 694 -82.62 34.73 18.73
N GLN A 695 -82.28 34.44 17.46
CA GLN A 695 -80.98 33.89 17.05
C GLN A 695 -79.93 34.95 16.76
N GLU A 696 -80.30 36.10 16.19
CA GLU A 696 -79.37 37.20 15.87
C GLU A 696 -78.48 37.61 17.07
N PRO A 697 -79.02 37.91 18.29
CA PRO A 697 -78.19 38.27 19.44
C PRO A 697 -77.32 37.13 19.97
N MET A 698 -77.67 35.86 19.69
CA MET A 698 -76.83 34.70 20.02
C MET A 698 -75.67 34.55 19.05
N ILE A 699 -75.89 34.84 17.76
CA ILE A 699 -74.84 34.86 16.73
C ILE A 699 -73.81 35.95 17.05
N ASP A 700 -74.24 37.17 17.35
CA ASP A 700 -73.35 38.26 17.74
C ASP A 700 -72.53 37.90 18.99
N LYS A 701 -73.19 37.36 20.01
CA LYS A 701 -72.53 36.88 21.25
C LYS A 701 -71.47 35.82 20.97
N TYR A 702 -71.73 34.85 20.09
CA TYR A 702 -70.72 33.83 19.75
C TYR A 702 -69.60 34.38 18.86
N GLN A 703 -69.89 35.30 17.92
CA GLN A 703 -68.85 35.98 17.15
C GLN A 703 -67.90 36.78 18.06
N ASP A 704 -68.43 37.52 19.04
CA ASP A 704 -67.63 38.26 19.99
C ASP A 704 -66.89 37.34 20.96
N ARG A 705 -67.49 36.22 21.39
CA ARG A 705 -66.77 35.19 22.16
C ARG A 705 -65.62 34.57 21.37
N ILE A 706 -65.79 34.32 20.06
CA ILE A 706 -64.72 33.85 19.17
C ILE A 706 -63.59 34.87 19.08
N LYS A 707 -63.89 36.17 18.86
CA LYS A 707 -62.87 37.24 18.84
C LYS A 707 -62.10 37.30 20.16
N ALA A 708 -62.81 37.24 21.30
CA ALA A 708 -62.20 37.24 22.62
C ALA A 708 -61.29 36.01 22.84
N LEU A 709 -61.77 34.81 22.52
CA LEU A 709 -60.99 33.57 22.64
C LEU A 709 -59.76 33.57 21.72
N GLN A 710 -59.86 34.08 20.50
CA GLN A 710 -58.72 34.25 19.59
C GLN A 710 -57.67 35.20 20.17
N GLN A 711 -58.08 36.35 20.73
CA GLN A 711 -57.17 37.27 21.40
C GLN A 711 -56.53 36.64 22.64
N ASP A 712 -57.28 35.90 23.44
CA ASP A 712 -56.77 35.27 24.66
C ASP A 712 -55.82 34.11 24.34
N ILE A 713 -56.05 33.34 23.27
CA ILE A 713 -55.10 32.35 22.75
C ILE A 713 -53.78 33.03 22.32
N LEU A 714 -53.86 34.16 21.60
CA LEU A 714 -52.67 34.91 21.16
C LEU A 714 -51.87 35.45 22.37
N LYS A 715 -52.55 36.08 23.34
CA LYS A 715 -51.93 36.54 24.60
C LYS A 715 -51.30 35.40 25.38
N GLN A 716 -52.01 34.27 25.53
CA GLN A 716 -51.53 33.10 26.26
C GLN A 716 -50.31 32.46 25.59
N ARG A 717 -50.28 32.42 24.25
CA ARG A 717 -49.13 31.96 23.47
C ARG A 717 -47.93 32.89 23.64
N GLN A 718 -48.11 34.20 23.48
CA GLN A 718 -47.04 35.18 23.73
C GLN A 718 -46.50 35.12 25.16
N ALA A 719 -47.38 34.93 26.15
CA ALA A 719 -46.97 34.75 27.55
C ALA A 719 -46.12 33.49 27.72
N LEU A 720 -46.52 32.36 27.11
CA LEU A 720 -45.75 31.11 27.14
C LEU A 720 -44.38 31.27 26.47
N ASP A 721 -44.34 31.84 25.26
CA ASP A 721 -43.09 32.05 24.51
C ASP A 721 -42.12 32.98 25.28
N ASN A 722 -42.63 34.10 25.82
CA ASN A 722 -41.85 35.01 26.66
C ASN A 722 -41.35 34.36 27.95
N TYR A 723 -42.17 33.51 28.60
CA TYR A 723 -41.77 32.79 29.80
C TYR A 723 -40.65 31.78 29.49
N LEU A 724 -40.78 31.03 28.40
CA LEU A 724 -39.77 30.06 27.95
C LEU A 724 -38.44 30.74 27.59
N ILE A 725 -38.46 31.85 26.84
CA ILE A 725 -37.24 32.59 26.43
C ILE A 725 -36.43 33.07 27.64
N ASN A 726 -37.11 33.53 28.70
CA ASN A 726 -36.46 34.04 29.91
C ASN A 726 -36.04 32.95 30.90
N LEU A 727 -36.42 31.69 30.67
CA LEU A 727 -36.13 30.60 31.58
C LEU A 727 -34.67 30.14 31.49
N ASN A 728 -33.86 30.46 32.51
CA ASN A 728 -32.48 29.99 32.66
C ASN A 728 -32.30 29.49 34.10
N LEU A 729 -32.25 28.18 34.28
CA LEU A 729 -32.26 27.48 35.58
C LEU A 729 -31.37 26.23 35.53
N GLU A 730 -30.78 25.88 36.67
CA GLU A 730 -29.95 24.68 36.90
C GLU A 730 -30.44 23.87 38.12
#